data_AF-A0A6P7JNI0-F1
#
_entry.id   AF-A0A6P7JNI0-F1
#
_cell.length_a   1.000
_cell.length_b   1.000
_cell.length_c   1.000
_cell.angle_alpha   90.00
_cell.angle_beta   90.00
_cell.angle_gamma   90.00
#
_symmetry.space_group_name_H-M   'P 1'
#
loop_
_entity.id
_entity.type
_entity.pdbx_description
1 polymer ?
#
loop_
_entity_poly.entity_id
_entity_poly.type
_entity_poly.pdbx_seq_one_letter_code
_entity_poly.pdbx_strand_id
1 'polypeptide(L)'
;MASPEEIIEPMVVNSAAQNLNRRRFSQDIHNLSPDEIDGLMSSSDGRPFLVVHHLPEIKEAGVPYLIPGVPITCRVDNTERHTTRSKVNVGTLYTVRLTHGPFNWTVKRKYKHFQELHRDLYKHKMMLHLLPIGRFAKERQQLRTMSEEMPSLHGTERTRRTSSKMKYLEEYLNELLENTFCRNDHSMLEFLSIGALSFVTDLGPKGLEGPISKRSGGHRVQGLNCIGHHQVCFRWSRRWLVVKDSFLMYMNRDNGCINFVLLFDPEFNVKVGRAYTDTTYGVCIENFTRNLIIKCSSYRQTHWWNHEINRLAETCDFIKVQRFGGFAPSRANTLTKWYVNGSGYFADLADALEHAKEEIFITDWWLSPEVFLKRPATDDYWRLDNILKRKAEQGVKVCVLLYKEMEIALGINSEHSKRTLMDMHPNIKVMRHPDHVSSVVFLWAHHEKMVAIDQTIAFVGGIDLAFGRWDDSQYRLTDLGLPEKSEKQPKEDVDGNGVADNVKPSEPVTQAEQKPGDLTGNTKLWLGKDYSNFIKKDWVQLDRPFEDNVDRTQVPRMPWRDLSATVHGKAARDVARHFIQRWNFTKIFKNKYKDDFYPYLLPKSHCNAHRLPFTVPGSKKAKVQVLRSADRWSTGTCESSILNAYIHTIENSEHYIYIENQFFISCTDKKTVYNEIGDAIVNRILRAHREQKKYRVFVVIPLLPGFEGDLSTGGGNAIKAILHLTYRTMCRGEHSILSRLSEATGTRYLHCSLHFHSSLLFTSCLNIHVAVCVERYVDRVHHTLWPQNTLPALTVTCHRAHLCPQQDPHRR
;
A
#
# COMPACT_ATOMS: atom_id res chain seq x y z
N MET A 1 58.96 30.93 19.02
CA MET A 1 58.65 31.84 17.89
C MET A 1 57.60 31.16 17.03
N ALA A 2 56.36 31.65 17.07
CA ALA A 2 55.40 31.69 15.97
C ALA A 2 54.06 32.20 16.52
N SER A 3 53.48 33.11 15.76
CA SER A 3 52.27 33.91 15.97
C SER A 3 50.96 33.13 15.69
N PRO A 4 49.77 33.74 15.93
CA PRO A 4 48.49 33.07 16.06
C PRO A 4 47.59 33.16 14.81
N GLU A 5 46.40 32.57 14.92
CA GLU A 5 45.16 32.75 14.12
C GLU A 5 44.97 31.86 12.87
N GLU A 6 44.10 30.86 13.01
CA GLU A 6 42.89 30.69 12.19
C GLU A 6 41.96 29.66 12.85
N ILE A 7 41.00 30.15 13.63
CA ILE A 7 39.87 29.36 14.13
C ILE A 7 38.80 29.38 13.04
N ILE A 8 38.62 28.27 12.35
CA ILE A 8 37.44 28.06 11.49
C ILE A 8 36.35 27.47 12.39
N GLU A 9 35.44 28.31 12.87
CA GLU A 9 34.18 27.86 13.47
C GLU A 9 33.33 27.13 12.42
N PRO A 10 32.74 25.96 12.73
CA PRO A 10 31.75 25.36 11.85
C PRO A 10 30.48 26.23 11.86
N MET A 11 30.13 26.78 10.69
CA MET A 11 28.87 27.49 10.47
C MET A 11 27.70 26.65 11.01
N VAL A 12 27.13 27.11 12.12
CA VAL A 12 25.81 26.67 12.59
C VAL A 12 24.81 27.09 11.52
N VAL A 13 24.48 26.16 10.63
CA VAL A 13 23.39 26.35 9.67
C VAL A 13 22.11 26.54 10.47
N ASN A 14 21.62 27.77 10.46
CA ASN A 14 20.40 28.26 11.08
C ASN A 14 19.24 27.24 11.00
N SER A 15 18.86 26.69 12.15
CA SER A 15 17.68 25.85 12.36
C SER A 15 16.35 26.58 12.09
N ALA A 16 16.40 27.89 11.81
CA ALA A 16 15.25 28.71 11.44
C ALA A 16 14.67 28.36 10.04
N ALA A 17 15.51 28.00 9.07
CA ALA A 17 15.05 27.69 7.70
C ALA A 17 14.24 26.38 7.62
N GLN A 18 14.55 25.39 8.47
CA GLN A 18 13.77 24.14 8.54
C GLN A 18 12.39 24.34 9.19
N ASN A 19 12.24 25.34 10.04
CA ASN A 19 10.96 25.66 10.69
C ASN A 19 10.03 26.51 9.80
N LEU A 20 10.58 27.32 8.88
CA LEU A 20 9.79 28.09 7.91
C LEU A 20 9.06 27.20 6.88
N ASN A 21 9.71 26.14 6.37
CA ASN A 21 9.06 25.20 5.45
C ASN A 21 8.07 24.25 6.14
N ARG A 22 8.18 24.05 7.46
CA ARG A 22 7.21 23.25 8.23
C ARG A 22 5.88 23.97 8.42
N ARG A 23 5.87 25.32 8.36
CA ARG A 23 4.67 26.14 8.53
C ARG A 23 3.74 26.16 7.33
N ARG A 24 4.20 25.86 6.11
CA ARG A 24 3.35 25.95 4.89
C ARG A 24 2.17 24.98 4.87
N PHE A 25 2.25 23.87 5.62
CA PHE A 25 1.23 22.80 5.60
C PHE A 25 0.81 22.35 7.02
N SER A 26 1.11 23.14 8.04
CA SER A 26 0.86 22.78 9.45
C SER A 26 -0.57 23.08 9.92
N GLN A 27 -1.40 23.72 9.10
CA GLN A 27 -2.76 24.12 9.46
C GLN A 27 -3.72 23.93 8.28
N ASP A 28 -3.80 22.72 7.75
CA ASP A 28 -4.77 22.40 6.68
C ASP A 28 -6.01 21.76 7.31
N ILE A 29 -6.83 22.56 7.99
CA ILE A 29 -8.22 22.19 8.27
C ILE A 29 -8.99 22.49 6.98
N HIS A 30 -9.09 21.52 6.08
CA HIS A 30 -10.10 21.60 5.02
C HIS A 30 -11.45 21.42 5.71
N ASN A 31 -12.09 22.54 6.05
CA ASN A 31 -13.47 22.52 6.52
C ASN A 31 -14.33 21.99 5.38
N LEU A 32 -14.83 20.76 5.53
CA LEU A 32 -15.84 20.22 4.62
C LEU A 32 -17.02 21.19 4.59
N SER A 33 -17.51 21.49 3.39
CA SER A 33 -18.77 22.20 3.21
C SER A 33 -19.94 21.39 3.81
N PRO A 34 -21.04 22.05 4.21
CA PRO A 34 -22.23 21.35 4.68
C PRO A 34 -22.74 20.28 3.70
N ASP A 35 -22.67 20.55 2.39
CA ASP A 35 -23.10 19.63 1.34
C ASP A 35 -22.19 18.39 1.24
N GLU A 36 -20.87 18.56 1.41
CA GLU A 36 -19.94 17.43 1.46
C GLU A 36 -20.18 16.57 2.70
N ILE A 37 -20.48 17.19 3.85
CA ILE A 37 -20.85 16.46 5.07
C ILE A 37 -22.16 15.70 4.87
N ASP A 38 -23.16 16.30 4.24
CA ASP A 38 -24.43 15.62 3.93
C ASP A 38 -24.22 14.45 2.96
N GLY A 39 -23.39 14.64 1.94
CA GLY A 39 -22.98 13.59 1.00
C GLY A 39 -22.31 12.39 1.69
N LEU A 40 -21.49 12.62 2.72
CA LEU A 40 -20.88 11.55 3.54
C LEU A 40 -21.89 10.82 4.43
N MET A 41 -23.10 11.35 4.59
CA MET A 41 -24.05 10.96 5.62
C MET A 41 -25.42 10.50 5.09
N SER A 42 -25.70 10.71 3.81
CA SER A 42 -27.01 10.51 3.16
C SER A 42 -27.39 9.04 2.87
N SER A 43 -26.48 8.10 3.07
CA SER A 43 -26.70 6.68 2.74
C SER A 43 -27.29 5.88 3.90
N SER A 44 -28.43 5.20 3.64
CA SER A 44 -29.06 4.26 4.57
C SER A 44 -28.29 2.94 4.74
N ASP A 45 -27.42 2.60 3.79
CA ASP A 45 -26.65 1.35 3.75
C ASP A 45 -25.34 1.42 4.56
N GLY A 46 -25.12 2.52 5.25
CA GLY A 46 -23.89 2.85 5.98
C GLY A 46 -23.07 3.94 5.30
N ARG A 47 -22.02 4.37 6.00
CA ARG A 47 -21.19 5.51 5.62
C ARG A 47 -20.08 5.10 4.63
N PRO A 48 -19.71 5.99 3.70
CA PRO A 48 -18.58 5.76 2.79
C PRO A 48 -17.26 5.70 3.56
N PHE A 49 -16.23 5.10 2.94
CA PHE A 49 -14.93 4.93 3.59
C PHE A 49 -14.24 6.28 3.87
N LEU A 50 -14.51 7.30 3.05
CA LEU A 50 -13.92 8.63 3.14
C LEU A 50 -14.11 9.28 4.53
N VAL A 51 -15.13 8.89 5.30
CA VAL A 51 -15.34 9.29 6.71
C VAL A 51 -14.10 9.05 7.58
N VAL A 52 -13.32 8.00 7.32
CA VAL A 52 -12.07 7.69 8.04
C VAL A 52 -11.08 8.85 7.99
N HIS A 53 -11.07 9.60 6.88
CA HIS A 53 -10.12 10.68 6.62
C HIS A 53 -10.62 12.06 7.09
N HIS A 54 -11.85 12.15 7.60
CA HIS A 54 -12.51 13.39 8.00
C HIS A 54 -13.12 13.33 9.40
N LEU A 55 -12.59 12.47 10.27
CA LEU A 55 -13.12 12.25 11.63
C LEU A 55 -13.12 13.53 12.50
N PRO A 56 -12.04 14.34 12.52
CA PRO A 56 -12.05 15.60 13.27
C PRO A 56 -13.13 16.56 12.78
N GLU A 57 -13.25 16.75 11.45
CA GLU A 57 -14.19 17.68 10.82
C GLU A 57 -15.64 17.26 11.05
N ILE A 58 -15.95 15.97 10.87
CA ILE A 58 -17.29 15.39 11.14
C ILE A 58 -17.66 15.58 12.61
N LYS A 59 -16.67 15.44 13.51
CA LYS A 59 -16.88 15.65 14.94
C LYS A 59 -17.14 17.11 15.28
N GLU A 60 -16.36 18.03 14.73
CA GLU A 60 -16.53 19.48 14.92
C GLU A 60 -17.87 19.97 14.39
N ALA A 61 -18.35 19.41 13.27
CA ALA A 61 -19.68 19.68 12.72
C ALA A 61 -20.85 19.11 13.57
N GLY A 62 -20.56 18.34 14.62
CA GLY A 62 -21.57 17.79 15.53
C GLY A 62 -22.47 16.74 14.87
N VAL A 63 -21.95 16.03 13.87
CA VAL A 63 -22.69 15.01 13.14
C VAL A 63 -22.97 13.79 14.04
N PRO A 64 -24.23 13.34 14.17
CA PRO A 64 -24.56 12.15 14.97
C PRO A 64 -23.78 10.92 14.51
N TYR A 65 -23.45 9.99 15.41
CA TYR A 65 -22.77 8.73 15.03
C TYR A 65 -23.71 7.67 14.45
N LEU A 66 -25.00 7.75 14.74
CA LEU A 66 -26.01 6.89 14.12
C LEU A 66 -26.33 7.39 12.71
N ILE A 67 -26.77 6.49 11.83
CA ILE A 67 -27.20 6.83 10.48
C ILE A 67 -28.55 7.57 10.59
N PRO A 68 -28.66 8.81 10.03
CA PRO A 68 -29.91 9.55 10.03
C PRO A 68 -31.06 8.75 9.39
N GLY A 69 -32.27 8.85 9.94
CA GLY A 69 -33.47 8.19 9.39
C GLY A 69 -33.53 6.67 9.54
N VAL A 70 -32.44 5.99 9.94
CA VAL A 70 -32.41 4.53 10.11
C VAL A 70 -32.73 4.17 11.57
N PRO A 71 -33.68 3.26 11.86
CA PRO A 71 -33.97 2.84 13.24
C PRO A 71 -32.81 2.04 13.84
N ILE A 72 -32.70 2.07 15.17
CA ILE A 72 -31.83 1.16 15.93
C ILE A 72 -32.73 0.40 16.90
N THR A 73 -32.66 -0.92 16.86
CA THR A 73 -33.50 -1.79 17.69
C THR A 73 -32.63 -2.66 18.57
N CYS A 74 -33.16 -2.96 19.75
CA CYS A 74 -32.51 -3.74 20.79
C CYS A 74 -33.34 -4.98 21.11
N ARG A 75 -32.67 -6.14 21.29
CA ARG A 75 -33.23 -7.35 21.88
C ARG A 75 -32.39 -7.84 23.05
N VAL A 76 -33.02 -8.29 24.14
CA VAL A 76 -32.36 -8.76 25.35
C VAL A 76 -32.68 -10.25 25.55
N ASP A 77 -31.83 -11.12 25.01
CA ASP A 77 -32.12 -12.56 24.95
C ASP A 77 -31.71 -13.34 26.21
N ASN A 78 -30.42 -13.24 26.58
CA ASN A 78 -29.78 -14.21 27.48
C ASN A 78 -29.25 -13.55 28.76
N THR A 79 -29.48 -14.22 29.89
CA THR A 79 -28.82 -13.93 31.17
C THR A 79 -27.78 -14.99 31.52
N GLU A 80 -26.53 -14.59 31.61
CA GLU A 80 -25.49 -15.44 32.19
C GLU A 80 -25.49 -15.26 33.73
N ARG A 81 -25.82 -16.34 34.45
CA ARG A 81 -25.68 -16.42 35.92
C ARG A 81 -24.47 -17.31 36.23
N HIS A 82 -23.40 -16.71 36.74
CA HIS A 82 -22.17 -17.43 37.05
C HIS A 82 -22.03 -17.66 38.55
N THR A 83 -22.24 -18.90 38.99
CA THR A 83 -21.99 -19.34 40.38
C THR A 83 -20.49 -19.54 40.58
N THR A 84 -19.81 -18.59 41.23
CA THR A 84 -18.47 -18.86 41.79
C THR A 84 -18.63 -19.55 43.14
N ARG A 85 -17.80 -20.57 43.45
CA ARG A 85 -17.68 -21.20 44.79
C ARG A 85 -17.18 -20.22 45.89
N SER A 86 -17.01 -18.94 45.59
CA SER A 86 -16.62 -17.88 46.51
C SER A 86 -17.81 -16.97 46.85
N LYS A 87 -17.85 -16.48 48.10
CA LYS A 87 -18.83 -15.52 48.68
C LYS A 87 -18.86 -14.13 48.00
N VAL A 88 -18.80 -14.04 46.68
CA VAL A 88 -18.86 -12.79 45.91
C VAL A 88 -20.23 -12.67 45.25
N ASN A 89 -20.85 -11.50 45.40
CA ASN A 89 -22.21 -11.22 44.92
C ASN A 89 -22.34 -11.50 43.41
N VAL A 90 -23.20 -12.46 43.04
CA VAL A 90 -23.36 -12.93 41.66
C VAL A 90 -24.25 -11.95 40.89
N GLY A 91 -23.63 -10.98 40.20
CA GLY A 91 -24.37 -10.09 39.30
C GLY A 91 -24.79 -10.79 37.99
N THR A 92 -26.07 -10.68 37.62
CA THR A 92 -26.61 -11.14 36.33
C THR A 92 -26.05 -10.29 35.17
N LEU A 93 -25.55 -10.95 34.12
CA LEU A 93 -25.06 -10.30 32.91
C LEU A 93 -26.08 -10.50 31.78
N TYR A 94 -26.54 -9.41 31.20
CA TYR A 94 -27.50 -9.37 30.09
C TYR A 94 -26.76 -9.25 28.76
N THR A 95 -27.20 -10.05 27.79
CA THR A 95 -26.74 -9.98 26.40
C THR A 95 -27.72 -9.14 25.61
N VAL A 96 -27.27 -7.98 25.14
CA VAL A 96 -28.07 -7.03 24.37
C VAL A 96 -27.65 -7.11 22.91
N ARG A 97 -28.54 -7.60 22.03
CA ARG A 97 -28.33 -7.63 20.59
C ARG A 97 -28.91 -6.38 19.96
N LEU A 98 -28.15 -5.77 19.07
CA LEU A 98 -28.46 -4.49 18.46
C LEU A 98 -28.44 -4.62 16.94
N THR A 99 -29.41 -3.98 16.30
CA THR A 99 -29.53 -3.90 14.83
C THR A 99 -29.70 -2.45 14.42
N HIS A 100 -28.90 -1.99 13.46
CA HIS A 100 -28.99 -0.66 12.87
C HIS A 100 -28.57 -0.71 11.40
N GLY A 101 -29.53 -0.52 10.49
CA GLY A 101 -29.30 -0.75 9.05
C GLY A 101 -28.78 -2.18 8.80
N PRO A 102 -27.72 -2.37 8.00
CA PRO A 102 -27.13 -3.69 7.77
C PRO A 102 -26.24 -4.19 8.93
N PHE A 103 -26.04 -3.38 9.97
CA PHE A 103 -25.10 -3.69 11.05
C PHE A 103 -25.79 -4.38 12.22
N ASN A 104 -25.18 -5.47 12.66
CA ASN A 104 -25.62 -6.23 13.82
C ASN A 104 -24.44 -6.44 14.78
N TRP A 105 -24.66 -6.22 16.08
CA TRP A 105 -23.66 -6.47 17.10
C TRP A 105 -24.28 -6.78 18.47
N THR A 106 -23.44 -7.20 19.40
CA THR A 106 -23.86 -7.57 20.75
C THR A 106 -23.04 -6.82 21.78
N VAL A 107 -23.69 -6.33 22.83
CA VAL A 107 -23.03 -5.80 24.02
C VAL A 107 -23.47 -6.57 25.26
N LYS A 108 -22.52 -6.84 26.18
CA LYS A 108 -22.82 -7.46 27.47
C LYS A 108 -22.87 -6.40 28.56
N ARG A 109 -23.97 -6.34 29.32
CA ARG A 109 -24.20 -5.30 30.35
C ARG A 109 -24.77 -5.91 31.63
N LYS A 110 -24.35 -5.42 32.79
CA LYS A 110 -24.96 -5.75 34.09
C LYS A 110 -26.12 -4.81 34.36
N TYR A 111 -27.05 -5.19 35.23
CA TYR A 111 -28.13 -4.28 35.66
C TYR A 111 -27.61 -2.93 36.17
N LYS A 112 -26.46 -2.93 36.86
CA LYS A 112 -25.79 -1.69 37.31
C LYS A 112 -25.50 -0.72 36.16
N HIS A 113 -25.12 -1.22 34.98
CA HIS A 113 -24.85 -0.35 33.82
C HIS A 113 -26.13 0.30 33.28
N PHE A 114 -27.30 -0.36 33.41
CA PHE A 114 -28.58 0.27 33.07
C PHE A 114 -28.93 1.37 34.08
N GLN A 115 -28.64 1.16 35.37
CA GLN A 115 -28.81 2.18 36.41
C GLN A 115 -27.88 3.38 36.20
N GLU A 116 -26.62 3.12 35.81
CA GLU A 116 -25.65 4.16 35.47
C GLU A 116 -26.12 4.95 34.25
N LEU A 117 -26.53 4.29 33.16
CA LEU A 117 -27.09 4.93 31.98
C LEU A 117 -28.29 5.82 32.33
N HIS A 118 -29.27 5.30 33.08
CA HIS A 118 -30.46 6.05 33.46
C HIS A 118 -30.11 7.31 34.25
N ARG A 119 -29.23 7.17 35.25
CA ARG A 119 -28.77 8.29 36.08
C ARG A 119 -28.02 9.33 35.24
N ASP A 120 -27.15 8.90 34.34
CA ASP A 120 -26.31 9.82 33.55
C ASP A 120 -27.16 10.58 32.51
N LEU A 121 -28.11 9.91 31.85
CA LEU A 121 -29.10 10.56 30.99
C LEU A 121 -29.99 11.55 31.76
N TYR A 122 -30.47 11.16 32.95
CA TYR A 122 -31.30 12.04 33.78
C TYR A 122 -30.50 13.26 34.27
N LYS A 123 -29.24 13.06 34.66
CA LYS A 123 -28.32 14.13 35.04
C LYS A 123 -28.08 15.09 33.89
N HIS A 124 -27.89 14.60 32.66
CA HIS A 124 -27.72 15.45 31.49
C HIS A 124 -29.00 16.24 31.19
N LYS A 125 -30.17 15.59 31.22
CA LYS A 125 -31.48 16.26 31.12
C LYS A 125 -31.63 17.40 32.13
N MET A 126 -31.31 17.16 33.40
CA MET A 126 -31.38 18.18 34.46
C MET A 126 -30.37 19.31 34.26
N MET A 127 -29.13 18.98 33.87
CA MET A 127 -28.10 19.99 33.59
C MET A 127 -28.54 20.96 32.48
N LEU A 128 -29.15 20.46 31.41
CA LEU A 128 -29.63 21.31 30.31
C LEU A 128 -30.72 22.31 30.74
N HIS A 129 -31.54 21.97 31.74
CA HIS A 129 -32.50 22.92 32.30
C HIS A 129 -31.82 24.09 33.04
N LEU A 130 -30.61 23.88 33.57
CA LEU A 130 -29.84 24.85 34.35
C LEU A 130 -28.86 25.70 33.51
N LEU A 131 -28.56 25.32 32.26
CA LEU A 131 -27.54 25.97 31.42
C LEU A 131 -28.07 27.18 30.62
N PRO A 132 -27.28 28.25 30.39
CA PRO A 132 -27.75 29.46 29.69
C PRO A 132 -28.26 29.20 28.25
N ILE A 133 -29.32 29.92 27.86
CA ILE A 133 -30.09 29.68 26.61
C ILE A 133 -29.22 29.80 25.35
N GLY A 134 -28.28 30.75 25.28
CA GLY A 134 -27.56 31.06 24.05
C GLY A 134 -26.59 29.98 23.56
N ARG A 135 -25.84 29.33 24.47
CA ARG A 135 -24.79 28.36 24.09
C ARG A 135 -25.30 26.94 23.85
N PHE A 136 -26.49 26.61 24.37
CA PHE A 136 -27.07 25.27 24.36
C PHE A 136 -28.47 25.26 23.71
N ALA A 137 -28.71 26.17 22.75
CA ALA A 137 -30.00 26.36 22.12
C ALA A 137 -30.46 25.10 21.35
N LYS A 138 -29.53 24.40 20.67
CA LYS A 138 -29.80 23.18 19.90
C LYS A 138 -30.15 22.00 20.82
N GLU A 139 -29.41 21.80 21.91
CA GLU A 139 -29.70 20.77 22.90
C GLU A 139 -31.02 21.05 23.65
N ARG A 140 -31.30 22.32 23.98
CA ARG A 140 -32.59 22.72 24.57
C ARG A 140 -33.76 22.56 23.60
N GLN A 141 -33.56 22.78 22.30
CA GLN A 141 -34.59 22.53 21.28
C GLN A 141 -34.91 21.03 21.18
N GLN A 142 -33.88 20.17 21.17
CA GLN A 142 -34.06 18.70 21.20
C GLN A 142 -34.78 18.23 22.47
N LEU A 143 -34.45 18.84 23.61
CA LEU A 143 -35.12 18.59 24.88
C LEU A 143 -36.59 19.02 24.88
N ARG A 144 -36.92 20.14 24.22
CA ARG A 144 -38.31 20.63 24.05
C ARG A 144 -39.14 19.74 23.13
N THR A 145 -38.52 19.07 22.16
CA THR A 145 -39.17 18.06 21.31
C THR A 145 -39.38 16.71 21.99
N MET A 146 -38.92 16.52 23.23
CA MET A 146 -39.32 15.34 24.02
C MET A 146 -40.80 15.48 24.39
N SER A 147 -41.67 14.75 23.69
CA SER A 147 -43.12 14.73 23.94
C SER A 147 -43.54 13.87 25.15
N GLU A 148 -42.63 13.08 25.74
CA GLU A 148 -42.95 12.12 26.81
C GLU A 148 -42.00 12.23 28.02
N GLU A 149 -42.51 11.86 29.21
CA GLU A 149 -41.70 11.66 30.41
C GLU A 149 -40.57 10.66 30.14
N MET A 150 -39.44 10.82 30.84
CA MET A 150 -38.29 9.95 30.60
C MET A 150 -38.65 8.50 31.00
N PRO A 151 -38.38 7.51 30.14
CA PRO A 151 -38.67 6.11 30.44
C PRO A 151 -38.17 5.71 31.83
N SER A 152 -39.04 5.13 32.65
CA SER A 152 -38.68 4.73 34.01
C SER A 152 -37.87 3.44 33.97
N LEU A 153 -36.66 3.44 34.54
CA LEU A 153 -35.89 2.20 34.76
C LEU A 153 -36.54 1.29 35.81
N HIS A 154 -37.57 1.76 36.52
CA HIS A 154 -38.32 0.95 37.47
C HIS A 154 -39.69 0.43 36.97
N GLY A 155 -40.19 0.93 35.84
CA GLY A 155 -41.46 0.51 35.24
C GLY A 155 -42.67 0.87 36.10
N THR A 156 -43.89 0.61 35.60
CA THR A 156 -45.10 0.62 36.44
C THR A 156 -45.20 -0.70 37.22
N GLU A 157 -45.82 -0.71 38.41
CA GLU A 157 -45.96 -1.93 39.23
C GLU A 157 -46.61 -3.10 38.48
N ARG A 158 -47.48 -2.80 37.51
CA ARG A 158 -48.21 -3.78 36.71
C ARG A 158 -47.29 -4.54 35.74
N THR A 159 -46.34 -3.86 35.11
CA THR A 159 -45.36 -4.43 34.17
C THR A 159 -44.33 -5.29 34.88
N ARG A 160 -43.93 -4.93 36.12
CA ARG A 160 -43.03 -5.72 36.97
C ARG A 160 -43.56 -7.09 37.35
N ARG A 161 -44.89 -7.25 37.43
CA ARG A 161 -45.55 -8.51 37.86
C ARG A 161 -45.83 -9.48 36.71
N THR A 162 -45.84 -9.02 35.46
CA THR A 162 -46.31 -9.80 34.29
C THR A 162 -45.24 -10.08 33.22
N SER A 163 -44.12 -9.33 33.19
CA SER A 163 -43.06 -9.49 32.18
C SER A 163 -41.75 -10.02 32.78
N SER A 164 -40.95 -10.75 32.00
CA SER A 164 -39.62 -11.15 32.42
C SER A 164 -38.71 -9.92 32.53
N LYS A 165 -37.78 -9.90 33.50
CA LYS A 165 -36.83 -8.78 33.68
C LYS A 165 -36.04 -8.45 32.40
N MET A 166 -35.87 -9.41 31.49
CA MET A 166 -35.20 -9.21 30.20
C MET A 166 -36.08 -8.40 29.24
N LYS A 167 -37.33 -8.83 29.05
CA LYS A 167 -38.31 -8.14 28.21
C LYS A 167 -38.54 -6.70 28.67
N TYR A 168 -38.62 -6.51 29.98
CA TYR A 168 -38.70 -5.19 30.59
C TYR A 168 -37.49 -4.28 30.26
N LEU A 169 -36.26 -4.80 30.36
CA LEU A 169 -35.06 -4.04 30.01
C LEU A 169 -34.95 -3.78 28.50
N GLU A 170 -35.50 -4.67 27.68
CA GLU A 170 -35.62 -4.50 26.24
C GLU A 170 -36.57 -3.35 25.88
N GLU A 171 -37.78 -3.35 26.44
CA GLU A 171 -38.77 -2.28 26.28
C GLU A 171 -38.17 -0.93 26.70
N TYR A 172 -37.59 -0.85 27.90
CA TYR A 172 -36.89 0.35 28.39
C TYR A 172 -35.81 0.88 27.43
N LEU A 173 -34.98 -0.01 26.87
CA LEU A 173 -33.93 0.42 25.94
C LEU A 173 -34.50 0.90 24.60
N ASN A 174 -35.53 0.24 24.07
CA ASN A 174 -36.15 0.66 22.82
C ASN A 174 -36.88 2.00 22.97
N GLU A 175 -37.58 2.24 24.08
CA GLU A 175 -38.18 3.55 24.39
C GLU A 175 -37.12 4.67 24.46
N LEU A 176 -35.96 4.41 25.07
CA LEU A 176 -34.84 5.35 25.06
C LEU A 176 -34.26 5.60 23.66
N LEU A 177 -34.28 4.59 22.79
CA LEU A 177 -33.75 4.68 21.42
C LEU A 177 -34.71 5.39 20.47
N GLU A 178 -36.01 5.36 20.71
CA GLU A 178 -37.00 6.15 19.98
C GLU A 178 -36.88 7.64 20.33
N ASN A 179 -36.43 7.96 21.54
CA ASN A 179 -36.20 9.33 21.97
C ASN A 179 -34.91 9.93 21.37
N THR A 180 -35.04 10.98 20.56
CA THR A 180 -33.91 11.62 19.85
C THR A 180 -32.84 12.21 20.76
N PHE A 181 -33.21 12.71 21.94
CA PHE A 181 -32.28 13.22 22.95
C PHE A 181 -31.46 12.08 23.56
N CYS A 182 -32.14 11.03 24.05
CA CYS A 182 -31.47 9.89 24.67
C CYS A 182 -30.61 9.10 23.68
N ARG A 183 -31.11 8.86 22.46
CA ARG A 183 -30.47 8.06 21.43
C ARG A 183 -29.07 8.57 21.04
N ASN A 184 -28.89 9.89 20.99
CA ASN A 184 -27.64 10.52 20.57
C ASN A 184 -26.74 10.94 21.75
N ASP A 185 -27.18 10.71 22.98
CA ASP A 185 -26.39 11.04 24.17
C ASP A 185 -25.09 10.23 24.25
N HIS A 186 -24.02 10.86 24.75
CA HIS A 186 -22.72 10.23 24.89
C HIS A 186 -22.74 8.95 25.74
N SER A 187 -23.55 8.94 26.80
CA SER A 187 -23.70 7.84 27.74
C SER A 187 -24.46 6.68 27.09
N MET A 188 -25.45 6.99 26.25
CA MET A 188 -26.16 5.99 25.46
C MET A 188 -25.23 5.37 24.41
N LEU A 189 -24.49 6.17 23.65
CA LEU A 189 -23.52 5.68 22.67
C LEU A 189 -22.44 4.80 23.33
N GLU A 190 -21.95 5.17 24.51
CA GLU A 190 -21.01 4.32 25.27
C GLU A 190 -21.67 3.02 25.77
N PHE A 191 -22.91 3.10 26.27
CA PHE A 191 -23.67 1.93 26.67
C PHE A 191 -23.88 0.96 25.51
N LEU A 192 -24.11 1.46 24.30
CA LEU A 192 -24.28 0.65 23.08
C LEU A 192 -22.95 0.28 22.42
N SER A 193 -21.82 0.76 22.93
CA SER A 193 -20.49 0.63 22.33
C SER A 193 -20.47 1.16 20.88
N ILE A 194 -20.97 2.37 20.63
CA ILE A 194 -20.99 3.02 19.31
C ILE A 194 -19.95 4.15 19.27
N GLY A 195 -19.19 4.21 18.19
CA GLY A 195 -18.21 5.26 17.88
C GLY A 195 -18.34 5.77 16.45
N ALA A 196 -17.47 6.70 16.07
CA ALA A 196 -17.53 7.39 14.77
C ALA A 196 -17.34 6.46 13.55
N LEU A 197 -16.72 5.29 13.76
CA LEU A 197 -16.39 4.31 12.71
C LEU A 197 -17.26 3.04 12.76
N SER A 198 -18.31 3.03 13.59
CA SER A 198 -19.17 1.85 13.78
C SER A 198 -19.84 1.40 12.48
N PHE A 199 -20.27 2.35 11.65
CA PHE A 199 -21.16 2.12 10.52
C PHE A 199 -20.53 2.49 9.17
N VAL A 200 -19.19 2.45 9.07
CA VAL A 200 -18.48 2.60 7.80
C VAL A 200 -18.49 1.27 7.07
N THR A 201 -19.17 1.22 5.92
CA THR A 201 -19.48 -0.02 5.19
C THR A 201 -18.22 -0.75 4.72
N ASP A 202 -17.21 0.00 4.29
CA ASP A 202 -15.97 -0.56 3.78
C ASP A 202 -15.02 -1.09 4.87
N LEU A 203 -15.27 -0.77 6.15
CA LEU A 203 -14.60 -1.39 7.30
C LEU A 203 -15.23 -2.73 7.71
N GLY A 204 -16.25 -3.19 6.98
CA GLY A 204 -16.91 -4.48 7.19
C GLY A 204 -17.87 -4.47 8.38
N PRO A 205 -18.01 -5.58 9.12
CA PRO A 205 -18.91 -5.61 10.27
C PRO A 205 -18.50 -4.54 11.30
N LYS A 206 -19.47 -4.07 12.10
CA LYS A 206 -19.22 -3.07 13.15
C LYS A 206 -18.05 -3.50 14.06
N GLY A 207 -17.98 -4.80 14.36
CA GLY A 207 -16.91 -5.39 15.16
C GLY A 207 -17.11 -5.10 16.65
N LEU A 208 -16.01 -5.18 17.41
CA LEU A 208 -15.98 -4.91 18.83
C LEU A 208 -15.34 -3.56 19.09
N GLU A 209 -15.97 -2.72 19.91
CA GLU A 209 -15.39 -1.44 20.28
C GLU A 209 -15.82 -0.97 21.68
N GLY A 210 -15.02 -0.07 22.24
CA GLY A 210 -15.32 0.53 23.52
C GLY A 210 -14.14 1.21 24.19
N PRO A 211 -14.39 1.82 25.36
CA PRO A 211 -13.35 2.49 26.12
C PRO A 211 -12.40 1.48 26.77
N ILE A 212 -11.10 1.74 26.66
CA ILE A 212 -10.06 0.98 27.33
C ILE A 212 -9.04 1.90 28.00
N SER A 213 -8.25 1.35 28.92
CA SER A 213 -7.06 2.01 29.47
C SER A 213 -5.81 1.36 28.88
N LYS A 214 -5.08 2.07 28.04
CA LYS A 214 -3.91 1.59 27.27
C LYS A 214 -2.59 1.99 27.93
N ARG A 215 -1.65 1.05 28.02
CA ARG A 215 -0.27 1.26 28.48
C ARG A 215 0.61 1.85 27.38
N SER A 216 1.46 2.83 27.68
CA SER A 216 2.47 3.35 26.75
C SER A 216 3.59 2.32 26.46
N GLY A 217 4.39 2.55 25.41
CA GLY A 217 5.48 1.64 25.03
C GLY A 217 5.00 0.29 24.49
N GLY A 218 5.90 -0.69 24.32
CA GLY A 218 5.56 -2.03 23.82
C GLY A 218 5.78 -2.24 22.32
N HIS A 219 6.57 -1.40 21.65
CA HIS A 219 7.06 -1.72 20.30
C HIS A 219 8.07 -2.87 20.41
N ARG A 220 8.10 -3.77 19.42
CA ARG A 220 9.09 -4.87 19.30
C ARG A 220 10.21 -4.54 18.29
N VAL A 221 10.10 -3.41 17.60
CA VAL A 221 11.07 -2.93 16.61
C VAL A 221 12.26 -2.28 17.32
N GLN A 222 13.48 -2.72 16.99
CA GLN A 222 14.73 -2.16 17.53
C GLN A 222 14.82 -0.65 17.26
N GLY A 223 15.29 0.12 18.24
CA GLY A 223 15.35 1.59 18.19
C GLY A 223 14.08 2.32 18.67
N LEU A 224 12.97 1.61 18.89
CA LEU A 224 11.72 2.17 19.46
C LEU A 224 11.39 1.62 20.86
N ASN A 225 12.33 0.88 21.46
CA ASN A 225 12.19 0.34 22.81
C ASN A 225 12.51 1.44 23.85
N CYS A 226 11.61 1.62 24.81
CA CYS A 226 11.89 2.40 26.00
C CYS A 226 12.79 1.58 26.92
N ILE A 227 13.90 2.13 27.41
CA ILE A 227 14.73 1.49 28.43
C ILE A 227 13.93 1.47 29.74
N GLY A 228 13.47 0.29 30.16
CA GLY A 228 12.94 0.05 31.52
C GLY A 228 11.61 -0.69 31.58
N HIS A 229 11.64 -1.87 32.20
CA HIS A 229 10.47 -2.66 32.60
C HIS A 229 9.85 -2.17 33.93
N HIS A 230 10.30 -1.05 34.49
CA HIS A 230 9.80 -0.52 35.77
C HIS A 230 8.49 0.26 35.64
N GLN A 231 7.63 0.19 36.66
CA GLN A 231 6.33 0.89 36.74
C GLN A 231 6.43 2.42 36.57
N VAL A 232 7.62 3.00 36.75
CA VAL A 232 7.89 4.44 36.55
C VAL A 232 7.98 4.82 35.07
N CYS A 233 8.20 3.86 34.15
CA CYS A 233 8.49 4.14 32.74
C CYS A 233 7.28 4.06 31.79
N PHE A 234 6.07 3.76 32.28
CA PHE A 234 4.88 3.72 31.43
C PHE A 234 3.69 4.51 31.96
N ARG A 235 2.93 5.09 31.03
CA ARG A 235 1.72 5.88 31.29
C ARG A 235 0.49 5.12 30.82
N TRP A 236 -0.58 5.19 31.61
CA TRP A 236 -1.90 4.73 31.21
C TRP A 236 -2.67 5.86 30.56
N SER A 237 -3.41 5.54 29.50
CA SER A 237 -4.17 6.52 28.73
C SER A 237 -5.52 5.95 28.34
N ARG A 238 -6.60 6.73 28.53
CA ARG A 238 -7.93 6.33 28.04
C ARG A 238 -7.96 6.44 26.53
N ARG A 239 -8.43 5.39 25.86
CA ARG A 239 -8.58 5.35 24.40
C ARG A 239 -9.86 4.62 24.04
N TRP A 240 -10.35 4.87 22.82
CA TRP A 240 -11.39 4.06 22.21
C TRP A 240 -10.72 3.00 21.34
N LEU A 241 -10.92 1.73 21.68
CA LEU A 241 -10.40 0.60 20.92
C LEU A 241 -11.47 0.11 19.96
N VAL A 242 -11.08 -0.16 18.71
CA VAL A 242 -11.93 -0.74 17.67
C VAL A 242 -11.23 -1.97 17.13
N VAL A 243 -11.94 -3.08 17.07
CA VAL A 243 -11.46 -4.37 16.57
C VAL A 243 -12.34 -4.76 15.41
N LYS A 244 -11.71 -4.89 14.23
CA LYS A 244 -12.33 -5.30 12.98
C LYS A 244 -11.91 -6.73 12.64
N ASP A 245 -12.26 -7.19 11.45
CA ASP A 245 -12.03 -8.55 10.97
C ASP A 245 -10.56 -8.89 10.69
N SER A 246 -9.73 -7.88 10.36
CA SER A 246 -8.35 -8.07 9.90
C SER A 246 -7.31 -7.17 10.59
N PHE A 247 -7.77 -6.31 11.51
CA PHE A 247 -6.95 -5.39 12.27
C PHE A 247 -7.67 -4.90 13.54
N LEU A 248 -6.92 -4.27 14.42
CA LEU A 248 -7.46 -3.42 15.48
C LEU A 248 -6.80 -2.05 15.43
N MET A 249 -7.45 -1.05 16.02
CA MET A 249 -6.90 0.29 16.15
C MET A 249 -7.37 0.92 17.45
N TYR A 250 -6.63 1.94 17.92
CA TYR A 250 -7.14 2.81 18.95
C TYR A 250 -7.06 4.27 18.54
N MET A 251 -8.06 5.02 18.97
CA MET A 251 -8.21 6.43 18.68
C MET A 251 -8.46 7.23 19.95
N ASN A 252 -8.19 8.53 19.88
CA ASN A 252 -8.60 9.46 20.90
C ASN A 252 -10.06 9.85 20.63
N ARG A 253 -10.95 9.53 21.59
CA ARG A 253 -12.38 9.83 21.46
C ARG A 253 -12.65 11.34 21.44
N ASP A 254 -11.80 12.14 22.09
CA ASP A 254 -12.02 13.57 22.31
C ASP A 254 -11.70 14.43 21.08
N ASN A 255 -10.80 14.00 20.20
CA ASN A 255 -10.50 14.71 18.96
C ASN A 255 -10.74 13.87 17.69
N GLY A 256 -11.15 12.60 17.82
CA GLY A 256 -11.41 11.74 16.66
C GLY A 256 -10.14 11.21 15.98
N CYS A 257 -8.94 11.53 16.47
CA CYS A 257 -7.70 11.12 15.81
C CYS A 257 -7.39 9.64 16.06
N ILE A 258 -7.15 8.90 14.97
CA ILE A 258 -6.61 7.52 15.01
C ILE A 258 -5.14 7.61 15.44
N ASN A 259 -4.78 6.96 16.55
CA ASN A 259 -3.43 7.05 17.10
C ASN A 259 -2.54 5.85 16.75
N PHE A 260 -3.12 4.71 16.37
CA PHE A 260 -2.37 3.51 16.03
C PHE A 260 -3.27 2.45 15.39
N VAL A 261 -2.69 1.66 14.48
CA VAL A 261 -3.31 0.53 13.80
C VAL A 261 -2.41 -0.69 13.95
N LEU A 262 -2.98 -1.81 14.40
CA LEU A 262 -2.32 -3.10 14.53
C LEU A 262 -2.99 -4.07 13.56
N LEU A 263 -2.26 -4.43 12.51
CA LEU A 263 -2.68 -5.43 11.55
C LEU A 263 -2.52 -6.82 12.15
N PHE A 264 -3.48 -7.72 11.91
CA PHE A 264 -3.35 -9.13 12.33
C PHE A 264 -2.28 -9.83 11.49
N ASP A 265 -1.47 -10.67 12.11
CA ASP A 265 -0.37 -11.39 11.47
C ASP A 265 -0.17 -12.76 12.14
N PRO A 266 0.70 -13.65 11.63
CA PRO A 266 0.90 -14.97 12.22
C PRO A 266 1.39 -15.01 13.67
N GLU A 267 1.92 -13.90 14.22
CA GLU A 267 2.26 -13.77 15.64
C GLU A 267 1.09 -13.21 16.47
N PHE A 268 -0.08 -13.00 15.85
CA PHE A 268 -1.24 -12.47 16.54
C PHE A 268 -1.67 -13.37 17.68
N ASN A 269 -1.65 -12.82 18.90
CA ASN A 269 -2.06 -13.54 20.09
C ASN A 269 -2.68 -12.61 21.12
N VAL A 270 -3.65 -13.11 21.87
CA VAL A 270 -4.31 -12.38 22.95
C VAL A 270 -4.12 -13.15 24.24
N LYS A 271 -3.40 -12.55 25.18
CA LYS A 271 -3.04 -13.15 26.47
C LYS A 271 -3.66 -12.38 27.61
N VAL A 272 -4.08 -13.10 28.66
CA VAL A 272 -4.79 -12.53 29.81
C VAL A 272 -3.99 -12.79 31.09
N GLY A 273 -3.93 -11.78 31.95
CA GLY A 273 -3.47 -11.93 33.33
C GLY A 273 -2.12 -11.30 33.63
N ARG A 274 -1.74 -11.33 34.92
CA ARG A 274 -0.58 -10.61 35.46
C ARG A 274 0.74 -11.08 34.86
N ALA A 275 0.87 -12.38 34.55
CA ALA A 275 2.08 -12.97 33.98
C ALA A 275 2.52 -12.32 32.66
N TYR A 276 1.59 -11.74 31.90
CA TYR A 276 1.86 -11.14 30.59
C TYR A 276 1.75 -9.62 30.57
N THR A 277 1.15 -9.01 31.60
CA THR A 277 0.72 -7.60 31.56
C THR A 277 1.18 -6.77 32.75
N ASP A 278 1.79 -7.40 33.75
CA ASP A 278 2.11 -6.82 35.06
C ASP A 278 0.88 -6.20 35.77
N THR A 279 -0.33 -6.57 35.33
CA THR A 279 -1.59 -5.98 35.78
C THR A 279 -2.61 -7.08 36.08
N THR A 280 -3.30 -7.00 37.23
CA THR A 280 -4.23 -8.05 37.70
C THR A 280 -5.34 -8.37 36.68
N TYR A 281 -5.89 -7.35 36.00
CA TYR A 281 -6.95 -7.48 34.98
C TYR A 281 -6.49 -6.96 33.62
N GLY A 282 -5.26 -7.30 33.22
CA GLY A 282 -4.70 -6.90 31.93
C GLY A 282 -4.98 -7.89 30.79
N VAL A 283 -5.10 -7.35 29.57
CA VAL A 283 -5.02 -8.10 28.29
C VAL A 283 -3.79 -7.61 27.52
N CYS A 284 -2.94 -8.53 27.06
CA CYS A 284 -1.85 -8.26 26.13
C CYS A 284 -2.29 -8.74 24.74
N ILE A 285 -2.24 -7.85 23.75
CA ILE A 285 -2.49 -8.16 22.34
C ILE A 285 -1.16 -8.01 21.60
N GLU A 286 -0.71 -9.10 21.01
CA GLU A 286 0.62 -9.25 20.44
C GLU A 286 0.55 -9.44 18.93
N ASN A 287 1.57 -8.96 18.22
CA ASN A 287 1.84 -9.22 16.80
C ASN A 287 3.35 -9.05 16.55
N PHE A 288 3.83 -9.17 15.30
CA PHE A 288 5.27 -9.04 14.99
C PHE A 288 5.94 -7.77 15.54
N THR A 289 5.20 -6.66 15.59
CA THR A 289 5.75 -5.33 15.85
C THR A 289 5.38 -4.76 17.22
N ARG A 290 4.46 -5.40 17.95
CA ARG A 290 3.79 -4.75 19.09
C ARG A 290 3.32 -5.72 20.17
N ASN A 291 3.51 -5.29 21.42
CA ASN A 291 2.82 -5.74 22.64
C ASN A 291 1.88 -4.62 23.12
N LEU A 292 0.62 -4.68 22.74
CA LEU A 292 -0.39 -3.72 23.19
C LEU A 292 -1.04 -4.22 24.48
N ILE A 293 -0.80 -3.52 25.59
CA ILE A 293 -1.39 -3.87 26.88
C ILE A 293 -2.52 -2.91 27.23
N ILE A 294 -3.67 -3.50 27.55
CA ILE A 294 -4.86 -2.79 28.04
C ILE A 294 -5.24 -3.28 29.44
N LYS A 295 -5.75 -2.37 30.27
CA LYS A 295 -6.28 -2.66 31.60
C LYS A 295 -7.79 -2.65 31.59
N CYS A 296 -8.38 -3.72 32.13
CA CYS A 296 -9.82 -3.87 32.33
C CYS A 296 -10.20 -3.67 33.81
N SER A 297 -11.49 -3.50 34.08
CA SER A 297 -12.05 -3.28 35.42
C SER A 297 -12.26 -4.57 36.23
N SER A 298 -12.32 -5.73 35.57
CA SER A 298 -12.58 -7.01 36.24
C SER A 298 -12.09 -8.17 35.41
N TYR A 299 -11.82 -9.31 36.07
CA TYR A 299 -11.50 -10.59 35.43
C TYR A 299 -12.47 -10.95 34.29
N ARG A 300 -13.78 -10.77 34.52
CA ARG A 300 -14.81 -11.06 33.51
C ARG A 300 -14.66 -10.21 32.25
N GLN A 301 -14.35 -8.92 32.42
CA GLN A 301 -14.16 -8.02 31.29
C GLN A 301 -12.90 -8.38 30.49
N THR A 302 -11.83 -8.76 31.19
CA THR A 302 -10.58 -9.24 30.57
C THR A 302 -10.81 -10.48 29.70
N HIS A 303 -11.56 -11.48 30.21
CA HIS A 303 -11.90 -12.68 29.43
C HIS A 303 -12.88 -12.40 28.30
N TRP A 304 -13.80 -11.45 28.44
CA TRP A 304 -14.71 -11.04 27.37
C TRP A 304 -13.95 -10.41 26.20
N TRP A 305 -13.04 -9.45 26.47
CA TRP A 305 -12.17 -8.89 25.43
C TRP A 305 -11.35 -9.97 24.74
N ASN A 306 -10.73 -10.88 25.51
CA ASN A 306 -9.98 -11.99 24.95
C ASN A 306 -10.83 -12.88 24.03
N HIS A 307 -12.01 -13.28 24.48
CA HIS A 307 -12.90 -14.13 23.71
C HIS A 307 -13.37 -13.45 22.41
N GLU A 308 -13.88 -12.22 22.49
CA GLU A 308 -14.43 -11.52 21.33
C GLU A 308 -13.36 -11.13 20.30
N ILE A 309 -12.16 -10.71 20.76
CA ILE A 309 -11.05 -10.42 19.84
C ILE A 309 -10.66 -11.70 19.08
N ASN A 310 -10.49 -12.82 19.78
CA ASN A 310 -10.14 -14.09 19.14
C ASN A 310 -11.25 -14.57 18.19
N ARG A 311 -12.53 -14.41 18.57
CA ARG A 311 -13.68 -14.75 17.71
C ARG A 311 -13.70 -13.92 16.41
N LEU A 312 -13.38 -12.63 16.48
CA LEU A 312 -13.29 -11.78 15.29
C LEU A 312 -12.07 -12.14 14.42
N ALA A 313 -10.94 -12.49 15.05
CA ALA A 313 -9.71 -12.86 14.34
C ALA A 313 -9.75 -14.28 13.74
N GLU A 314 -10.61 -15.18 14.22
CA GLU A 314 -10.66 -16.61 13.85
C GLU A 314 -10.77 -16.85 12.32
N THR A 315 -11.56 -16.01 11.64
CA THR A 315 -11.79 -16.10 10.19
C THR A 315 -10.77 -15.32 9.36
N CYS A 316 -9.84 -14.61 10.00
CA CYS A 316 -8.85 -13.81 9.32
C CYS A 316 -7.79 -14.70 8.67
N ASP A 317 -7.59 -14.57 7.35
CA ASP A 317 -6.53 -15.31 6.66
C ASP A 317 -5.12 -14.90 7.15
N PHE A 318 -4.96 -13.65 7.61
CA PHE A 318 -3.64 -13.08 7.91
C PHE A 318 -3.03 -13.56 9.22
N ILE A 319 -3.78 -14.25 10.10
CA ILE A 319 -3.20 -14.88 11.31
C ILE A 319 -2.53 -16.22 11.04
N LYS A 320 -2.55 -16.69 9.78
CA LYS A 320 -1.95 -17.95 9.35
C LYS A 320 -0.80 -17.67 8.39
N VAL A 321 0.27 -18.46 8.51
CA VAL A 321 1.31 -18.50 7.46
C VAL A 321 0.71 -19.17 6.23
N GLN A 322 0.81 -18.52 5.07
CA GLN A 322 0.18 -18.97 3.83
C GLN A 322 1.16 -19.75 2.95
N ARG A 323 0.67 -20.29 1.84
CA ARG A 323 1.50 -21.00 0.84
C ARG A 323 2.76 -20.18 0.51
N PHE A 324 3.89 -20.87 0.42
CA PHE A 324 5.24 -20.30 0.24
C PHE A 324 5.77 -19.50 1.43
N GLY A 325 5.18 -19.63 2.62
CA GLY A 325 5.53 -18.81 3.77
C GLY A 325 5.06 -17.35 3.64
N GLY A 326 4.07 -17.10 2.79
CA GLY A 326 3.59 -15.75 2.49
C GLY A 326 2.60 -15.20 3.52
N PHE A 327 2.42 -13.87 3.52
CA PHE A 327 1.39 -13.22 4.35
C PHE A 327 -0.03 -13.33 3.79
N ALA A 328 -0.17 -13.45 2.46
CA ALA A 328 -1.48 -13.44 1.79
C ALA A 328 -1.82 -14.84 1.22
N PRO A 329 -3.08 -15.29 1.36
CA PRO A 329 -3.53 -16.55 0.81
C PRO A 329 -3.72 -16.44 -0.70
N SER A 330 -3.88 -17.58 -1.37
CA SER A 330 -4.27 -17.59 -2.77
C SER A 330 -5.76 -17.22 -2.95
N ARG A 331 -6.04 -16.29 -3.85
CA ARG A 331 -7.36 -15.75 -4.20
C ARG A 331 -7.84 -16.34 -5.53
N ALA A 332 -8.83 -17.22 -5.47
CA ALA A 332 -9.46 -17.80 -6.66
C ALA A 332 -10.31 -16.75 -7.42
N ASN A 333 -10.52 -16.97 -8.72
CA ASN A 333 -11.40 -16.15 -9.57
C ASN A 333 -11.13 -14.64 -9.55
N THR A 334 -9.86 -14.25 -9.37
CA THR A 334 -9.40 -12.86 -9.36
C THR A 334 -9.31 -12.35 -10.79
N LEU A 335 -9.92 -11.19 -11.10
CA LEU A 335 -9.71 -10.50 -12.38
C LEU A 335 -8.29 -9.94 -12.43
N THR A 336 -7.55 -10.31 -13.47
CA THR A 336 -6.17 -9.88 -13.69
C THR A 336 -5.86 -9.71 -15.18
N LYS A 337 -4.97 -8.78 -15.50
CA LYS A 337 -4.41 -8.56 -16.84
C LYS A 337 -2.90 -8.39 -16.69
N TRP A 338 -2.15 -8.96 -17.63
CA TRP A 338 -0.69 -8.78 -17.71
C TRP A 338 -0.37 -7.81 -18.84
N TYR A 339 0.78 -7.16 -18.72
CA TYR A 339 1.30 -6.19 -19.66
C TYR A 339 2.70 -6.59 -20.07
N VAL A 340 2.99 -6.43 -21.36
CA VAL A 340 4.35 -6.39 -21.89
C VAL A 340 4.61 -4.94 -22.28
N ASN A 341 5.69 -4.38 -21.75
CA ASN A 341 6.11 -2.98 -21.88
C ASN A 341 5.18 -1.96 -21.19
N GLY A 342 5.62 -0.70 -21.19
CA GLY A 342 4.96 0.39 -20.48
C GLY A 342 3.70 0.95 -21.16
N SER A 343 3.59 0.92 -22.48
CA SER A 343 2.50 1.58 -23.21
C SER A 343 1.10 1.18 -22.74
N GLY A 344 0.79 -0.13 -22.76
CA GLY A 344 -0.50 -0.64 -22.29
C GLY A 344 -0.68 -0.52 -20.77
N TYR A 345 0.41 -0.67 -20.00
CA TYR A 345 0.39 -0.54 -18.55
C TYR A 345 0.02 0.88 -18.11
N PHE A 346 0.72 1.89 -18.66
CA PHE A 346 0.51 3.29 -18.32
C PHE A 346 -0.84 3.80 -18.79
N ALA A 347 -1.32 3.38 -19.97
CA ALA A 347 -2.64 3.75 -20.46
C ALA A 347 -3.76 3.28 -19.53
N ASP A 348 -3.78 2.00 -19.17
CA ASP A 348 -4.80 1.43 -18.26
C ASP A 348 -4.65 1.98 -16.84
N LEU A 349 -3.42 2.27 -16.39
CA LEU A 349 -3.19 2.92 -15.11
C LEU A 349 -3.77 4.34 -15.09
N ALA A 350 -3.57 5.12 -16.15
CA ALA A 350 -4.12 6.47 -16.27
C ALA A 350 -5.64 6.47 -16.17
N ASP A 351 -6.30 5.54 -16.88
CA ASP A 351 -7.75 5.37 -16.80
C ASP A 351 -8.20 4.97 -15.40
N ALA A 352 -7.50 4.03 -14.75
CA ALA A 352 -7.82 3.62 -13.39
C ALA A 352 -7.66 4.78 -12.38
N LEU A 353 -6.61 5.59 -12.51
CA LEU A 353 -6.38 6.76 -11.66
C LEU A 353 -7.49 7.81 -11.83
N GLU A 354 -7.94 8.05 -13.06
CA GLU A 354 -9.04 8.99 -13.35
C GLU A 354 -10.35 8.54 -12.68
N HIS A 355 -10.56 7.23 -12.51
CA HIS A 355 -11.74 6.67 -11.84
C HIS A 355 -11.66 6.66 -10.31
N ALA A 356 -10.51 6.95 -9.69
CA ALA A 356 -10.34 6.91 -8.24
C ALA A 356 -11.34 7.82 -7.50
N LYS A 357 -11.86 7.37 -6.36
CA LYS A 357 -12.84 8.12 -5.56
C LYS A 357 -12.44 8.39 -4.12
N GLU A 358 -11.52 7.60 -3.55
CA GLU A 358 -11.21 7.67 -2.13
C GLU A 358 -9.71 7.69 -1.87
N GLU A 359 -8.96 6.73 -2.41
CA GLU A 359 -7.56 6.52 -2.07
C GLU A 359 -6.70 6.11 -3.26
N ILE A 360 -5.53 6.72 -3.40
CA ILE A 360 -4.47 6.28 -4.32
C ILE A 360 -3.21 6.02 -3.50
N PHE A 361 -2.70 4.79 -3.54
CA PHE A 361 -1.46 4.39 -2.89
C PHE A 361 -0.40 4.11 -3.95
N ILE A 362 0.79 4.67 -3.81
CA ILE A 362 1.90 4.49 -4.77
C ILE A 362 3.18 4.12 -4.03
N THR A 363 3.85 3.05 -4.47
CA THR A 363 5.26 2.81 -4.13
C THR A 363 6.08 2.81 -5.39
N ASP A 364 7.25 3.44 -5.32
CA ASP A 364 8.21 3.45 -6.42
C ASP A 364 9.63 3.48 -5.89
N TRP A 365 10.53 2.84 -6.63
CA TRP A 365 11.97 3.02 -6.40
C TRP A 365 12.42 4.38 -6.93
N TRP A 366 11.83 4.82 -8.04
CA TRP A 366 11.98 6.15 -8.59
C TRP A 366 10.66 6.59 -9.20
N LEU A 367 10.21 7.81 -8.93
CA LEU A 367 8.99 8.39 -9.49
C LEU A 367 9.33 9.74 -10.13
N SER A 368 8.93 9.92 -11.40
CA SER A 368 9.05 11.18 -12.14
C SER A 368 7.67 11.83 -12.23
N PRO A 369 7.38 12.91 -11.47
CA PRO A 369 6.04 13.50 -11.43
C PRO A 369 5.50 13.90 -12.81
N GLU A 370 6.38 14.36 -13.70
CA GLU A 370 6.02 14.92 -15.00
C GLU A 370 5.96 13.89 -16.13
N VAL A 371 5.99 12.58 -15.80
CA VAL A 371 5.88 11.52 -16.80
C VAL A 371 4.47 11.48 -17.41
N PHE A 372 4.41 11.34 -18.73
CA PHE A 372 3.15 11.15 -19.47
C PHE A 372 2.74 9.68 -19.52
N LEU A 373 1.52 9.40 -19.08
CA LEU A 373 0.97 8.04 -19.05
C LEU A 373 0.35 7.62 -20.39
N LYS A 374 -0.14 8.57 -21.21
CA LYS A 374 -0.65 8.34 -22.57
C LYS A 374 0.11 9.20 -23.57
N ARG A 375 0.37 8.66 -24.77
CA ARG A 375 1.30 9.23 -25.75
C ARG A 375 0.84 9.02 -27.20
N PRO A 376 1.25 9.88 -28.17
CA PRO A 376 1.99 11.14 -27.97
C PRO A 376 1.17 12.13 -27.13
N ALA A 377 1.85 12.95 -26.32
CA ALA A 377 1.19 13.93 -25.48
C ALA A 377 0.76 15.14 -26.33
N THR A 378 -0.54 15.43 -26.38
CA THR A 378 -1.12 16.59 -27.08
C THR A 378 -1.42 17.75 -26.14
N ASP A 379 -1.56 17.45 -24.85
CA ASP A 379 -1.81 18.37 -23.75
C ASP A 379 -1.17 17.80 -22.48
N ASP A 380 -1.43 18.41 -21.33
CA ASP A 380 -0.92 17.98 -20.03
C ASP A 380 -1.92 17.11 -19.23
N TYR A 381 -3.05 16.71 -19.82
CA TYR A 381 -4.14 16.02 -19.14
C TYR A 381 -3.71 14.65 -18.59
N TRP A 382 -2.92 13.91 -19.37
CA TRP A 382 -2.43 12.57 -19.01
C TRP A 382 -1.05 12.55 -18.34
N ARG A 383 -0.57 13.70 -17.85
CA ARG A 383 0.63 13.80 -17.03
C ARG A 383 0.33 13.34 -15.61
N LEU A 384 1.22 12.52 -15.02
CA LEU A 384 0.96 11.85 -13.74
C LEU A 384 0.62 12.83 -12.62
N ASP A 385 1.47 13.83 -12.40
CA ASP A 385 1.28 14.90 -11.44
C ASP A 385 -0.09 15.61 -11.58
N ASN A 386 -0.48 15.94 -12.81
CA ASN A 386 -1.77 16.57 -13.11
C ASN A 386 -2.97 15.66 -12.81
N ILE A 387 -2.89 14.37 -13.12
CA ILE A 387 -3.92 13.40 -12.73
C ILE A 387 -4.04 13.39 -11.20
N LEU A 388 -2.92 13.21 -10.48
CA LEU A 388 -2.92 13.15 -9.02
C LEU A 388 -3.45 14.45 -8.39
N LYS A 389 -3.10 15.62 -8.93
CA LYS A 389 -3.64 16.91 -8.50
C LYS A 389 -5.15 16.98 -8.67
N ARG A 390 -5.68 16.69 -9.86
CA ARG A 390 -7.13 16.71 -10.13
C ARG A 390 -7.88 15.74 -9.21
N LYS A 391 -7.34 14.55 -8.99
CA LYS A 391 -7.95 13.58 -8.05
C LYS A 391 -7.91 14.07 -6.62
N ALA A 392 -6.80 14.69 -6.19
CA ALA A 392 -6.65 15.26 -4.87
C ALA A 392 -7.62 16.43 -4.62
N GLU A 393 -7.85 17.28 -5.62
CA GLU A 393 -8.87 18.36 -5.60
C GLU A 393 -10.30 17.81 -5.49
N GLN A 394 -10.55 16.63 -6.05
CA GLN A 394 -11.83 15.90 -5.90
C GLN A 394 -11.96 15.15 -4.56
N GLY A 395 -11.05 15.38 -3.60
CA GLY A 395 -11.10 14.79 -2.27
C GLY A 395 -10.36 13.46 -2.10
N VAL A 396 -9.81 12.88 -3.18
CA VAL A 396 -9.05 11.61 -3.13
C VAL A 396 -7.77 11.79 -2.31
N LYS A 397 -7.51 10.87 -1.37
CA LYS A 397 -6.28 10.86 -0.58
C LYS A 397 -5.17 10.13 -1.33
N VAL A 398 -4.10 10.84 -1.66
CA VAL A 398 -2.95 10.29 -2.39
C VAL A 398 -1.79 10.08 -1.42
N CYS A 399 -1.40 8.82 -1.21
CA CYS A 399 -0.29 8.46 -0.32
C CYS A 399 0.82 7.80 -1.13
N VAL A 400 2.04 8.34 -1.04
CA VAL A 400 3.19 7.87 -1.82
C VAL A 400 4.34 7.49 -0.89
N LEU A 401 4.92 6.30 -1.10
CA LEU A 401 6.15 5.82 -0.46
C LEU A 401 7.27 5.74 -1.48
N LEU A 402 8.24 6.64 -1.37
CA LEU A 402 9.42 6.64 -2.24
C LEU A 402 10.63 6.02 -1.51
N TYR A 403 11.46 5.32 -2.28
CA TYR A 403 12.81 5.03 -1.84
C TYR A 403 13.58 6.34 -1.63
N LYS A 404 14.21 6.47 -0.47
CA LYS A 404 15.19 7.52 -0.21
C LYS A 404 16.57 6.97 -0.54
N GLU A 405 17.16 7.55 -1.57
CA GLU A 405 18.48 7.22 -2.07
C GLU A 405 19.61 7.84 -1.25
N MET A 406 20.80 7.28 -1.44
CA MET A 406 22.07 7.93 -1.13
C MET A 406 22.37 8.93 -2.25
N GLU A 407 22.15 10.23 -2.01
CA GLU A 407 22.22 11.30 -3.03
C GLU A 407 23.56 11.35 -3.80
N ILE A 408 24.67 10.95 -3.18
CA ILE A 408 26.00 10.90 -3.81
C ILE A 408 26.14 9.72 -4.79
N ALA A 409 25.33 8.67 -4.62
CA ALA A 409 25.47 7.41 -5.36
C ALA A 409 24.38 7.16 -6.41
N LEU A 410 23.24 7.86 -6.34
CA LEU A 410 22.10 7.66 -7.23
C LEU A 410 21.43 9.00 -7.57
N GLY A 411 21.26 9.27 -8.86
CA GLY A 411 20.69 10.52 -9.39
C GLY A 411 19.16 10.60 -9.44
N ILE A 412 18.41 9.75 -8.72
CA ILE A 412 16.93 9.67 -8.84
C ILE A 412 16.18 10.87 -8.25
N ASN A 413 16.82 11.63 -7.34
CA ASN A 413 16.31 12.85 -6.71
C ASN A 413 14.90 12.70 -6.09
N SER A 414 14.73 11.76 -5.15
CA SER A 414 13.42 11.52 -4.52
C SER A 414 12.91 12.72 -3.71
N GLU A 415 13.79 13.64 -3.30
CA GLU A 415 13.39 14.89 -2.65
C GLU A 415 12.76 15.89 -3.61
N HIS A 416 13.16 15.91 -4.89
CA HIS A 416 12.44 16.65 -5.92
C HIS A 416 11.02 16.08 -6.09
N SER A 417 10.89 14.77 -6.35
CA SER A 417 9.57 14.14 -6.54
C SER A 417 8.65 14.36 -5.33
N LYS A 418 9.18 14.25 -4.10
CA LYS A 418 8.43 14.55 -2.88
C LYS A 418 7.93 15.99 -2.86
N ARG A 419 8.79 16.97 -3.15
CA ARG A 419 8.43 18.40 -3.11
C ARG A 419 7.39 18.72 -4.18
N THR A 420 7.66 18.35 -5.43
CA THR A 420 6.73 18.57 -6.56
C THR A 420 5.35 18.02 -6.24
N LEU A 421 5.25 16.76 -5.78
CA LEU A 421 3.95 16.15 -5.47
C LEU A 421 3.25 16.79 -4.27
N MET A 422 3.97 17.09 -3.18
CA MET A 422 3.37 17.66 -1.97
C MET A 422 2.96 19.13 -2.14
N ASP A 423 3.64 19.87 -3.02
CA ASP A 423 3.33 21.28 -3.29
C ASP A 423 2.06 21.45 -4.16
N MET A 424 1.56 20.37 -4.78
CA MET A 424 0.36 20.43 -5.62
C MET A 424 -0.95 20.51 -4.84
N HIS A 425 -1.12 19.73 -3.78
CA HIS A 425 -2.38 19.68 -3.03
C HIS A 425 -2.20 19.04 -1.63
N PRO A 426 -2.88 19.52 -0.57
CA PRO A 426 -2.76 18.98 0.79
C PRO A 426 -3.22 17.51 0.93
N ASN A 427 -4.08 17.00 0.05
CA ASN A 427 -4.45 15.58 0.04
C ASN A 427 -3.34 14.64 -0.50
N ILE A 428 -2.21 15.19 -0.97
CA ILE A 428 -1.06 14.42 -1.45
C ILE A 428 0.01 14.36 -0.36
N LYS A 429 0.27 13.16 0.15
CA LYS A 429 1.24 12.91 1.23
C LYS A 429 2.33 11.96 0.75
N VAL A 430 3.59 12.40 0.86
CA VAL A 430 4.75 11.62 0.42
C VAL A 430 5.70 11.35 1.58
N MET A 431 6.01 10.08 1.86
CA MET A 431 7.11 9.69 2.76
C MET A 431 8.28 9.10 1.96
N ARG A 432 9.50 9.32 2.48
CA ARG A 432 10.73 8.71 1.93
C ARG A 432 11.40 7.86 2.99
N HIS A 433 11.86 6.68 2.62
CA HIS A 433 12.50 5.71 3.52
C HIS A 433 13.50 4.84 2.73
N PRO A 434 14.64 4.39 3.30
CA PRO A 434 15.13 4.57 4.67
C PRO A 434 15.86 5.90 4.93
N ASP A 435 16.05 6.28 6.20
CA ASP A 435 17.05 7.29 6.54
C ASP A 435 18.40 6.61 6.76
N HIS A 436 19.44 7.06 6.06
CA HIS A 436 20.78 6.47 6.13
C HIS A 436 21.62 7.02 7.29
N VAL A 437 21.29 8.20 7.79
CA VAL A 437 21.90 8.77 9.00
C VAL A 437 21.35 8.00 10.19
N SER A 438 22.16 7.13 10.79
CA SER A 438 21.87 6.23 11.93
C SER A 438 21.25 4.85 11.64
N SER A 439 21.13 4.41 10.37
CA SER A 439 20.62 3.05 10.07
C SER A 439 21.71 2.11 9.56
N VAL A 440 21.62 0.83 9.90
CA VAL A 440 22.48 -0.26 9.35
C VAL A 440 22.16 -0.53 7.86
N VAL A 441 21.20 0.20 7.28
CA VAL A 441 20.66 -0.01 5.94
C VAL A 441 21.28 0.99 4.95
N PHE A 442 22.52 0.72 4.56
CA PHE A 442 23.23 1.50 3.54
C PHE A 442 23.11 0.92 2.13
N LEU A 443 22.83 -0.38 1.99
CA LEU A 443 22.95 -1.11 0.73
C LEU A 443 21.62 -1.55 0.12
N TRP A 444 20.54 -1.57 0.92
CA TRP A 444 19.22 -2.05 0.51
C TRP A 444 18.29 -0.89 0.11
N ALA A 445 17.30 -1.19 -0.73
CA ALA A 445 16.32 -0.24 -1.22
C ALA A 445 14.90 -0.81 -1.12
N HIS A 446 13.91 0.07 -1.03
CA HIS A 446 12.54 -0.31 -1.38
C HIS A 446 12.46 -0.32 -2.89
N HIS A 447 12.07 -1.45 -3.47
CA HIS A 447 12.22 -1.68 -4.90
C HIS A 447 10.90 -2.04 -5.57
N GLU A 448 9.85 -2.32 -4.79
CA GLU A 448 8.54 -2.66 -5.30
C GLU A 448 7.85 -1.46 -5.95
N LYS A 449 7.26 -1.71 -7.12
CA LYS A 449 6.45 -0.74 -7.87
C LYS A 449 5.02 -1.18 -7.78
N MET A 450 4.19 -0.36 -7.16
CA MET A 450 2.77 -0.63 -7.09
C MET A 450 1.94 0.64 -7.10
N VAL A 451 0.75 0.53 -7.69
CA VAL A 451 -0.31 1.54 -7.55
C VAL A 451 -1.59 0.83 -7.15
N ALA A 452 -2.13 1.15 -5.97
CA ALA A 452 -3.42 0.62 -5.51
C ALA A 452 -4.46 1.74 -5.44
N ILE A 453 -5.62 1.51 -6.06
CA ILE A 453 -6.68 2.51 -6.23
C ILE A 453 -7.93 2.01 -5.49
N ASP A 454 -8.42 2.82 -4.56
CA ASP A 454 -9.56 2.59 -3.67
C ASP A 454 -9.53 1.24 -2.92
N GLN A 455 -8.34 0.63 -2.83
CA GLN A 455 -8.12 -0.75 -2.38
C GLN A 455 -8.99 -1.78 -3.13
N THR A 456 -9.31 -1.53 -4.40
CA THR A 456 -10.11 -2.43 -5.25
C THR A 456 -9.37 -2.89 -6.49
N ILE A 457 -8.39 -2.10 -6.96
CA ILE A 457 -7.52 -2.39 -8.10
C ILE A 457 -6.09 -2.15 -7.67
N ALA A 458 -5.16 -3.02 -8.07
CA ALA A 458 -3.75 -2.82 -7.85
C ALA A 458 -2.93 -3.21 -9.08
N PHE A 459 -2.01 -2.32 -9.46
CA PHE A 459 -0.99 -2.54 -10.47
C PHE A 459 0.32 -2.89 -9.76
N VAL A 460 0.99 -3.96 -10.19
CA VAL A 460 2.25 -4.46 -9.62
C VAL A 460 3.15 -4.96 -10.74
N GLY A 461 4.45 -4.67 -10.71
CA GLY A 461 5.35 -5.02 -11.81
C GLY A 461 6.76 -4.46 -11.68
N GLY A 462 7.52 -4.52 -12.78
CA GLY A 462 8.88 -3.97 -12.86
C GLY A 462 8.93 -2.50 -13.25
N ILE A 463 7.80 -1.98 -13.74
CA ILE A 463 7.65 -0.63 -14.29
C ILE A 463 7.46 0.39 -13.17
N ASP A 464 8.48 1.22 -12.95
CA ASP A 464 8.37 2.43 -12.14
C ASP A 464 7.56 3.52 -12.87
N LEU A 465 6.88 4.40 -12.14
CA LEU A 465 6.28 5.62 -12.70
C LEU A 465 7.33 6.69 -13.00
N ALA A 466 8.28 6.39 -13.88
CA ALA A 466 9.47 7.18 -14.11
C ALA A 466 9.86 7.31 -15.58
N PHE A 467 10.73 8.28 -15.86
CA PHE A 467 11.28 8.51 -17.20
C PHE A 467 11.96 7.26 -17.77
N GLY A 468 11.84 7.10 -19.09
CA GLY A 468 12.45 6.03 -19.89
C GLY A 468 11.73 4.67 -19.82
N ARG A 469 10.67 4.52 -19.00
CA ARG A 469 9.96 3.23 -18.82
C ARG A 469 8.87 2.97 -19.84
N TRP A 470 8.34 4.02 -20.46
CA TRP A 470 7.30 3.86 -21.47
C TRP A 470 7.94 3.35 -22.76
N ASP A 471 7.38 2.27 -23.29
CA ASP A 471 7.73 1.72 -24.58
C ASP A 471 6.57 0.88 -25.10
N ASP A 472 6.54 0.65 -26.41
CA ASP A 472 5.60 -0.27 -27.06
C ASP A 472 6.36 -1.45 -27.68
N SER A 473 5.68 -2.29 -28.45
CA SER A 473 6.32 -3.44 -29.09
C SER A 473 7.26 -3.07 -30.24
N GLN A 474 7.32 -1.80 -30.65
CA GLN A 474 8.17 -1.32 -31.73
C GLN A 474 9.59 -1.01 -31.26
N TYR A 475 9.79 -0.76 -29.95
CA TYR A 475 11.12 -0.52 -29.36
C TYR A 475 11.94 0.52 -30.13
N ARG A 476 11.31 1.65 -30.49
CA ARG A 476 11.94 2.65 -31.38
C ARG A 476 13.20 3.23 -30.75
N LEU A 477 14.24 3.37 -31.57
CA LEU A 477 15.54 3.96 -31.19
C LEU A 477 15.58 5.49 -31.37
N THR A 478 14.76 6.02 -32.28
CA THR A 478 14.72 7.44 -32.62
C THR A 478 13.34 8.03 -32.36
N ASP A 479 13.32 9.33 -32.04
CA ASP A 479 12.10 10.09 -31.77
C ASP A 479 12.32 11.55 -32.14
N LEU A 480 12.46 11.79 -33.44
CA LEU A 480 12.79 13.10 -34.01
C LEU A 480 11.55 13.96 -34.28
N GLY A 481 10.34 13.40 -34.18
CA GLY A 481 9.08 14.14 -34.33
C GLY A 481 8.71 14.48 -35.79
N LEU A 482 9.14 13.71 -36.77
CA LEU A 482 8.79 13.95 -38.17
C LEU A 482 7.31 13.60 -38.44
N PRO A 483 6.54 14.45 -39.15
CA PRO A 483 5.19 14.08 -39.58
C PRO A 483 5.28 12.92 -40.57
N GLU A 484 4.50 11.86 -40.35
CA GLU A 484 4.33 10.79 -41.34
C GLU A 484 3.86 11.42 -42.66
N LYS A 485 4.74 11.49 -43.65
CA LYS A 485 4.29 11.65 -45.03
C LYS A 485 3.54 10.36 -45.36
N SER A 486 2.22 10.45 -45.42
CA SER A 486 1.40 9.40 -45.99
C SER A 486 1.97 9.03 -47.37
N GLU A 487 2.59 7.86 -47.49
CA GLU A 487 2.95 7.27 -48.77
C GLU A 487 1.66 6.92 -49.51
N LYS A 488 1.09 7.91 -50.20
CA LYS A 488 0.28 7.64 -51.38
C LYS A 488 1.27 7.41 -52.51
N GLN A 489 1.37 6.17 -52.97
CA GLN A 489 2.01 5.83 -54.24
C GLN A 489 1.49 6.78 -55.34
N PRO A 490 2.35 7.48 -56.09
CA PRO A 490 1.92 8.13 -57.31
C PRO A 490 1.67 7.04 -58.35
N LYS A 491 0.44 6.97 -58.87
CA LYS A 491 0.22 6.38 -60.19
C LYS A 491 0.92 7.28 -61.21
N GLU A 492 1.77 6.66 -62.02
CA GLU A 492 2.28 7.24 -63.25
C GLU A 492 1.10 7.59 -64.16
N ASP A 493 1.05 8.85 -64.60
CA ASP A 493 0.45 9.22 -65.88
C ASP A 493 1.35 10.31 -66.49
N VAL A 494 1.86 10.00 -67.67
CA VAL A 494 2.71 10.83 -68.53
C VAL A 494 1.79 11.63 -69.45
N ASP A 495 1.88 12.97 -69.47
CA ASP A 495 2.27 13.75 -70.66
C ASP A 495 2.15 15.28 -70.48
N GLY A 496 3.14 16.00 -71.04
CA GLY A 496 2.86 17.14 -71.91
C GLY A 496 2.89 18.58 -71.38
N ASN A 497 4.08 19.20 -71.45
CA ASN A 497 4.37 20.60 -71.85
C ASN A 497 3.79 21.81 -71.09
N GLY A 498 4.69 22.73 -70.68
CA GLY A 498 4.39 24.16 -70.75
C GLY A 498 5.13 25.09 -69.79
N VAL A 499 6.23 25.67 -70.29
CA VAL A 499 6.71 27.05 -70.03
C VAL A 499 7.38 27.36 -68.68
N ALA A 500 8.62 27.83 -68.81
CA ALA A 500 9.45 28.38 -67.75
C ALA A 500 8.95 29.77 -67.33
N ASP A 501 8.85 30.00 -66.02
CA ASP A 501 8.92 31.34 -65.46
C ASP A 501 9.70 31.36 -64.14
N ASN A 502 10.59 32.34 -64.06
CA ASN A 502 11.52 32.59 -62.96
C ASN A 502 10.79 32.97 -61.68
N VAL A 503 11.03 32.25 -60.58
CA VAL A 503 10.76 32.74 -59.22
C VAL A 503 12.01 32.60 -58.35
N LYS A 504 12.41 33.74 -57.77
CA LYS A 504 13.53 33.95 -56.85
C LYS A 504 13.45 33.06 -55.60
N PRO A 505 14.60 32.78 -54.93
CA PRO A 505 14.61 32.01 -53.70
C PRO A 505 13.89 32.78 -52.59
N SER A 506 12.78 32.23 -52.10
CA SER A 506 12.13 32.68 -50.88
C SER A 506 13.00 32.31 -49.67
N GLU A 507 13.18 33.30 -48.79
CA GLU A 507 13.92 33.31 -47.54
C GLU A 507 13.68 32.07 -46.65
N PRO A 508 14.65 31.71 -45.78
CA PRO A 508 14.48 30.60 -44.86
C PRO A 508 13.27 30.85 -43.97
N VAL A 509 12.34 29.89 -43.96
CA VAL A 509 11.23 29.84 -43.00
C VAL A 509 11.84 29.92 -41.60
N THR A 510 11.68 31.08 -40.99
CA THR A 510 12.01 31.33 -39.60
C THR A 510 11.16 30.33 -38.81
N GLN A 511 11.82 29.40 -38.11
CA GLN A 511 11.14 28.52 -37.16
C GLN A 511 10.40 29.43 -36.18
N ALA A 512 9.07 29.46 -36.28
CA ALA A 512 8.25 30.14 -35.31
C ALA A 512 8.61 29.57 -33.94
N GLU A 513 9.08 30.43 -33.04
CA GLU A 513 9.37 30.09 -31.65
C GLU A 513 8.11 29.51 -31.01
N GLN A 514 8.03 28.17 -30.92
CA GLN A 514 7.01 27.51 -30.12
C GLN A 514 7.20 27.93 -28.67
N LYS A 515 6.17 28.53 -28.07
CA LYS A 515 6.18 28.90 -26.65
C LYS A 515 6.49 27.66 -25.80
N PRO A 516 7.34 27.76 -24.77
CA PRO A 516 7.60 26.64 -23.86
C PRO A 516 6.27 26.15 -23.25
N GLY A 517 5.88 24.91 -23.57
CA GLY A 517 4.70 24.26 -22.97
C GLY A 517 3.48 24.09 -23.89
N ASP A 518 3.49 24.58 -25.13
CA ASP A 518 2.43 24.24 -26.08
C ASP A 518 2.71 22.87 -26.73
N LEU A 519 1.96 21.85 -26.33
CA LEU A 519 2.07 20.47 -26.85
C LEU A 519 1.15 20.22 -28.05
N THR A 520 0.44 21.25 -28.53
CA THR A 520 -0.45 21.14 -29.68
C THR A 520 0.35 20.73 -30.92
N GLY A 521 0.00 19.60 -31.52
CA GLY A 521 0.70 19.06 -32.69
C GLY A 521 2.01 18.33 -32.38
N ASN A 522 2.33 18.07 -31.10
CA ASN A 522 3.47 17.24 -30.74
C ASN A 522 3.31 15.80 -31.27
N THR A 523 4.33 15.33 -31.99
CA THR A 523 4.42 13.96 -32.53
C THR A 523 5.43 13.11 -31.77
N LYS A 524 6.25 13.70 -30.88
CA LYS A 524 7.28 12.98 -30.13
C LYS A 524 6.64 12.13 -29.04
N LEU A 525 7.17 10.92 -28.90
CA LEU A 525 6.71 9.95 -27.91
C LEU A 525 7.45 10.07 -26.57
N TRP A 526 8.70 10.52 -26.52
CA TRP A 526 9.47 10.66 -25.28
C TRP A 526 9.90 12.11 -25.14
N LEU A 527 9.28 12.91 -24.26
CA LEU A 527 9.60 14.34 -24.12
C LEU A 527 10.73 14.58 -23.11
N GLY A 528 11.68 15.45 -23.45
CA GLY A 528 12.80 15.85 -22.58
C GLY A 528 13.56 14.67 -21.97
N LYS A 529 13.61 14.63 -20.64
CA LYS A 529 14.32 13.62 -19.83
C LYS A 529 13.79 12.19 -20.00
N ASP A 530 12.62 12.04 -20.59
CA ASP A 530 12.04 10.76 -20.92
C ASP A 530 12.70 10.09 -22.14
N TYR A 531 13.37 10.87 -23.00
CA TYR A 531 14.29 10.33 -24.01
C TYR A 531 15.67 10.14 -23.38
N SER A 532 16.04 8.88 -23.17
CA SER A 532 17.20 8.55 -22.35
C SER A 532 17.98 7.36 -22.90
N ASN A 533 19.30 7.41 -22.70
CA ASN A 533 20.20 6.28 -22.83
C ASN A 533 21.18 6.29 -21.65
N PHE A 534 20.83 5.56 -20.59
CA PHE A 534 21.56 5.59 -19.32
C PHE A 534 22.86 4.78 -19.30
N ILE A 535 23.19 4.06 -20.39
CA ILE A 535 24.55 3.55 -20.59
C ILE A 535 25.47 4.71 -21.01
N LYS A 536 24.96 5.61 -21.86
CA LYS A 536 25.71 6.77 -22.36
C LYS A 536 25.79 7.90 -21.35
N LYS A 537 24.71 8.18 -20.63
CA LYS A 537 24.63 9.27 -19.65
C LYS A 537 23.49 9.05 -18.67
N ASP A 538 23.78 9.03 -17.38
CA ASP A 538 22.74 8.98 -16.34
C ASP A 538 21.89 10.26 -16.34
N TRP A 539 20.72 10.22 -15.69
CA TRP A 539 19.83 11.37 -15.61
C TRP A 539 20.43 12.48 -14.75
N VAL A 540 20.40 13.71 -15.28
CA VAL A 540 20.83 14.91 -14.56
C VAL A 540 19.75 15.98 -14.59
N GLN A 541 19.77 16.88 -13.59
CA GLN A 541 18.87 18.04 -13.52
C GLN A 541 17.39 17.67 -13.67
N LEU A 542 16.92 16.69 -12.88
CA LEU A 542 15.55 16.17 -12.96
C LEU A 542 14.48 17.25 -12.71
N ASP A 543 14.84 18.38 -12.12
CA ASP A 543 14.03 19.59 -11.98
C ASP A 543 13.72 20.31 -13.31
N ARG A 544 14.36 19.91 -14.41
CA ARG A 544 14.10 20.39 -15.78
C ARG A 544 13.63 19.21 -16.65
N PRO A 545 12.35 18.81 -16.56
CA PRO A 545 11.87 17.54 -17.11
C PRO A 545 11.74 17.54 -18.64
N PHE A 546 11.52 18.70 -19.25
CA PHE A 546 11.29 18.83 -20.71
C PHE A 546 12.55 19.21 -21.50
N GLU A 547 13.70 19.30 -20.84
CA GLU A 547 15.01 19.41 -21.49
C GLU A 547 15.55 18.01 -21.76
N ASP A 548 16.16 17.79 -22.93
CA ASP A 548 16.72 16.48 -23.29
C ASP A 548 17.93 16.11 -22.41
N ASN A 549 18.04 14.83 -22.03
CA ASN A 549 19.21 14.35 -21.29
C ASN A 549 20.44 14.16 -22.20
N VAL A 550 20.18 13.76 -23.46
CA VAL A 550 21.15 13.45 -24.51
C VAL A 550 20.68 14.03 -25.85
N ASP A 551 21.61 14.31 -26.77
CA ASP A 551 21.27 14.79 -28.11
C ASP A 551 20.59 13.68 -28.93
N ARG A 552 19.29 13.85 -29.21
CA ARG A 552 18.45 12.89 -29.95
C ARG A 552 18.90 12.64 -31.39
N THR A 553 19.64 13.57 -31.98
CA THR A 553 20.14 13.44 -33.35
C THR A 553 21.37 12.54 -33.43
N GLN A 554 22.08 12.37 -32.32
CA GLN A 554 23.35 11.63 -32.25
C GLN A 554 23.24 10.35 -31.41
N VAL A 555 22.44 10.37 -30.35
CA VAL A 555 22.35 9.29 -29.38
C VAL A 555 20.97 8.64 -29.47
N PRO A 556 20.86 7.38 -29.94
CA PRO A 556 19.59 6.67 -29.89
C PRO A 556 19.17 6.44 -28.45
N ARG A 557 17.86 6.54 -28.18
CA ARG A 557 17.33 6.13 -26.88
C ARG A 557 17.51 4.63 -26.70
N MET A 558 17.52 4.21 -25.44
CA MET A 558 17.57 2.81 -25.11
C MET A 558 16.16 2.27 -24.90
N PRO A 559 15.71 1.25 -25.67
CA PRO A 559 14.41 0.64 -25.47
C PRO A 559 14.26 0.01 -24.09
N TRP A 560 13.03 0.01 -23.60
CA TRP A 560 12.67 -0.51 -22.28
C TRP A 560 11.63 -1.62 -22.42
N ARG A 561 12.04 -2.83 -22.11
CA ARG A 561 11.18 -4.01 -22.05
C ARG A 561 10.96 -4.39 -20.59
N ASP A 562 9.71 -4.63 -20.24
CA ASP A 562 9.31 -4.90 -18.85
C ASP A 562 7.97 -5.63 -18.78
N LEU A 563 7.64 -6.15 -17.61
CA LEU A 563 6.42 -6.89 -17.32
C LEU A 563 5.71 -6.33 -16.09
N SER A 564 4.40 -6.19 -16.20
CA SER A 564 3.53 -5.77 -15.11
C SER A 564 2.22 -6.54 -15.14
N ALA A 565 1.47 -6.47 -14.06
CA ALA A 565 0.11 -6.98 -13.99
C ALA A 565 -0.80 -6.05 -13.19
N THR A 566 -2.08 -6.10 -13.50
CA THR A 566 -3.15 -5.55 -12.65
C THR A 566 -3.96 -6.68 -12.04
N VAL A 567 -4.44 -6.49 -10.82
CA VAL A 567 -5.26 -7.42 -10.06
C VAL A 567 -6.41 -6.66 -9.39
N HIS A 568 -7.56 -7.31 -9.23
CA HIS A 568 -8.76 -6.70 -8.65
C HIS A 568 -9.22 -7.40 -7.36
N GLY A 569 -10.09 -6.73 -6.61
CA GLY A 569 -10.82 -7.29 -5.48
C GLY A 569 -9.90 -7.74 -4.34
N LYS A 570 -10.05 -8.97 -3.86
CA LYS A 570 -9.30 -9.47 -2.68
C LYS A 570 -7.78 -9.40 -2.87
N ALA A 571 -7.27 -9.70 -4.06
CA ALA A 571 -5.84 -9.62 -4.33
C ALA A 571 -5.33 -8.17 -4.32
N ALA A 572 -6.12 -7.22 -4.86
CA ALA A 572 -5.79 -5.79 -4.77
C ALA A 572 -5.73 -5.30 -3.32
N ARG A 573 -6.60 -5.81 -2.44
CA ARG A 573 -6.55 -5.52 -1.00
C ARG A 573 -5.35 -6.11 -0.31
N ASP A 574 -4.88 -7.27 -0.75
CA ASP A 574 -3.65 -7.85 -0.22
C ASP A 574 -2.43 -6.95 -0.57
N VAL A 575 -2.41 -6.38 -1.78
CA VAL A 575 -1.41 -5.35 -2.18
C VAL A 575 -1.55 -4.07 -1.34
N ALA A 576 -2.77 -3.52 -1.23
CA ALA A 576 -3.02 -2.33 -0.41
C ALA A 576 -2.65 -2.55 1.06
N ARG A 577 -2.88 -3.75 1.60
CA ARG A 577 -2.48 -4.11 2.96
C ARG A 577 -0.97 -4.07 3.16
N HIS A 578 -0.18 -4.51 2.17
CA HIS A 578 1.27 -4.37 2.21
C HIS A 578 1.69 -2.90 2.26
N PHE A 579 1.06 -2.05 1.43
CA PHE A 579 1.28 -0.60 1.46
C PHE A 579 0.97 0.00 2.84
N ILE A 580 -0.22 -0.28 3.38
CA ILE A 580 -0.68 0.20 4.70
C ILE A 580 0.27 -0.22 5.81
N GLN A 581 0.77 -1.46 5.78
CA GLN A 581 1.78 -1.93 6.73
C GLN A 581 3.06 -1.09 6.65
N ARG A 582 3.60 -0.86 5.45
CA ARG A 582 4.81 -0.06 5.25
C ARG A 582 4.61 1.41 5.63
N TRP A 583 3.47 1.99 5.28
CA TRP A 583 3.12 3.36 5.62
C TRP A 583 3.06 3.56 7.13
N ASN A 584 2.26 2.74 7.82
CA ASN A 584 2.11 2.83 9.27
C ASN A 584 3.43 2.52 9.99
N PHE A 585 4.22 1.57 9.50
CA PHE A 585 5.57 1.30 10.00
C PHE A 585 6.49 2.54 9.87
N THR A 586 6.56 3.12 8.68
CA THR A 586 7.41 4.30 8.39
C THR A 586 7.00 5.50 9.24
N LYS A 587 5.68 5.70 9.42
CA LYS A 587 5.10 6.73 10.30
C LYS A 587 5.60 6.61 11.74
N ILE A 588 5.62 5.39 12.28
CA ILE A 588 6.05 5.13 13.65
C ILE A 588 7.58 5.21 13.79
N PHE A 589 8.31 4.74 12.78
CA PHE A 589 9.77 4.68 12.82
C PHE A 589 10.41 6.07 12.75
N LYS A 590 9.90 6.96 11.89
CA LYS A 590 10.47 8.29 11.66
C LYS A 590 9.73 9.38 12.42
N ASN A 591 10.42 10.05 13.35
CA ASN A 591 9.85 11.14 14.16
C ASN A 591 9.21 12.26 13.31
N LYS A 592 9.78 12.58 12.14
CA LYS A 592 9.25 13.60 11.21
C LYS A 592 7.82 13.30 10.74
N TYR A 593 7.38 12.04 10.77
CA TYR A 593 6.08 11.61 10.26
C TYR A 593 5.08 11.27 11.37
N LYS A 594 5.43 11.45 12.65
CA LYS A 594 4.59 11.05 13.79
C LYS A 594 3.39 11.98 14.05
N ASP A 595 3.41 13.19 13.53
CA ASP A 595 2.31 14.16 13.66
C ASP A 595 1.04 13.72 12.92
N ASP A 596 -0.08 14.42 13.15
CA ASP A 596 -1.37 14.07 12.56
C ASP A 596 -1.47 14.43 11.07
N PHE A 597 -0.50 15.17 10.51
CA PHE A 597 -0.45 15.51 9.09
C PHE A 597 -0.32 14.28 8.18
N TYR A 598 0.38 13.25 8.63
CA TYR A 598 0.40 11.94 7.97
C TYR A 598 -0.60 11.01 8.65
N PRO A 599 -1.75 10.67 8.06
CA PRO A 599 -2.74 9.83 8.73
C PRO A 599 -2.24 8.39 8.91
N TYR A 600 -2.81 7.67 9.88
CA TYR A 600 -2.74 6.20 9.85
C TYR A 600 -3.71 5.68 8.80
N LEU A 601 -3.26 4.71 7.99
CA LEU A 601 -4.11 4.09 6.97
C LEU A 601 -4.77 2.81 7.52
N LEU A 602 -6.00 2.55 7.09
CA LEU A 602 -6.81 1.41 7.48
C LEU A 602 -7.07 0.49 6.28
N PRO A 603 -6.99 -0.85 6.44
CA PRO A 603 -7.39 -1.75 5.38
C PRO A 603 -8.93 -1.84 5.30
N LYS A 604 -9.47 -1.87 4.08
CA LYS A 604 -10.87 -2.21 3.83
C LYS A 604 -11.11 -3.70 4.05
N SER A 605 -12.26 -4.04 4.63
CA SER A 605 -12.61 -5.42 5.02
C SER A 605 -12.86 -6.32 3.81
N HIS A 606 -12.12 -7.42 3.67
CA HIS A 606 -12.22 -8.38 2.56
C HIS A 606 -13.63 -8.94 2.27
N CYS A 607 -14.62 -8.75 3.15
CA CYS A 607 -16.00 -9.19 2.94
C CYS A 607 -16.68 -8.50 1.75
N ASN A 608 -16.38 -7.21 1.51
CA ASN A 608 -16.99 -6.41 0.43
C ASN A 608 -16.08 -6.27 -0.81
N ALA A 609 -14.97 -7.03 -0.88
CA ALA A 609 -14.00 -6.97 -1.97
C ALA A 609 -14.52 -7.40 -3.35
N HIS A 610 -15.75 -7.90 -3.42
CA HIS A 610 -16.44 -8.24 -4.66
C HIS A 610 -17.03 -7.01 -5.37
N ARG A 611 -17.16 -5.87 -4.67
CA ARG A 611 -17.61 -4.60 -5.23
C ARG A 611 -16.46 -3.95 -5.97
N LEU A 612 -16.57 -3.87 -7.30
CA LEU A 612 -15.56 -3.31 -8.19
C LEU A 612 -16.17 -2.15 -8.97
N PRO A 613 -16.00 -0.90 -8.50
CA PRO A 613 -16.56 0.28 -9.18
C PRO A 613 -16.00 0.49 -10.59
N PHE A 614 -14.75 0.06 -10.80
CA PHE A 614 -14.08 0.06 -12.09
C PHE A 614 -13.38 -1.29 -12.29
N THR A 615 -13.27 -1.73 -13.55
CA THR A 615 -12.54 -2.93 -13.93
C THR A 615 -11.71 -2.64 -15.17
N VAL A 616 -10.43 -3.01 -15.12
CA VAL A 616 -9.53 -2.78 -16.25
C VAL A 616 -9.95 -3.63 -17.46
N PRO A 617 -10.18 -3.03 -18.65
CA PRO A 617 -10.59 -3.75 -19.85
C PRO A 617 -9.61 -4.85 -20.26
N GLY A 618 -10.15 -5.99 -20.69
CA GLY A 618 -9.34 -7.16 -21.10
C GLY A 618 -8.83 -8.03 -19.95
N SER A 619 -9.22 -7.74 -18.70
CA SER A 619 -8.92 -8.61 -17.54
C SER A 619 -9.59 -9.98 -17.65
N LYS A 620 -8.87 -11.02 -17.24
CA LYS A 620 -9.34 -12.41 -17.20
C LYS A 620 -9.31 -12.95 -15.77
N LYS A 621 -10.16 -13.94 -15.46
CA LYS A 621 -10.19 -14.57 -14.14
C LYS A 621 -9.05 -15.57 -13.98
N ALA A 622 -8.28 -15.47 -12.91
CA ALA A 622 -7.22 -16.41 -12.54
C ALA A 622 -7.15 -16.62 -11.03
N LYS A 623 -6.42 -17.66 -10.61
CA LYS A 623 -6.03 -17.84 -9.21
C LYS A 623 -4.74 -17.05 -8.95
N VAL A 624 -4.80 -16.03 -8.11
CA VAL A 624 -3.70 -15.09 -7.85
C VAL A 624 -3.27 -15.20 -6.40
N GLN A 625 -1.98 -15.08 -6.10
CA GLN A 625 -1.48 -14.94 -4.72
C GLN A 625 -0.46 -13.80 -4.69
N VAL A 626 -0.63 -12.87 -3.75
CA VAL A 626 0.34 -11.79 -3.53
C VAL A 626 1.50 -12.31 -2.70
N LEU A 627 2.73 -12.03 -3.14
CA LEU A 627 3.98 -12.45 -2.51
C LEU A 627 4.85 -11.22 -2.28
N ARG A 628 5.84 -11.32 -1.39
CA ARG A 628 6.79 -10.23 -1.13
C ARG A 628 8.14 -10.74 -0.61
N SER A 629 9.13 -9.86 -0.71
CA SER A 629 10.34 -9.89 0.09
C SER A 629 10.29 -8.73 1.07
N ALA A 630 10.36 -9.03 2.35
CA ALA A 630 10.31 -8.04 3.40
C ALA A 630 11.30 -8.39 4.51
N ASP A 631 11.85 -7.38 5.16
CA ASP A 631 12.68 -7.49 6.35
C ASP A 631 12.22 -6.53 7.47
N ARG A 632 12.67 -6.78 8.71
CA ARG A 632 12.43 -5.93 9.88
C ARG A 632 12.71 -4.46 9.60
N TRP A 633 13.76 -4.13 8.84
CA TRP A 633 14.05 -2.74 8.50
C TRP A 633 13.00 -2.09 7.58
N SER A 634 12.30 -2.90 6.79
CA SER A 634 11.39 -2.43 5.73
C SER A 634 9.91 -2.40 6.14
N THR A 635 9.45 -3.39 6.91
CA THR A 635 8.03 -3.58 7.28
C THR A 635 7.85 -3.95 8.76
N GLY A 636 8.94 -4.15 9.51
CA GLY A 636 8.91 -4.70 10.87
C GLY A 636 8.79 -6.23 10.95
N THR A 637 8.80 -6.95 9.83
CA THR A 637 8.77 -8.42 9.78
C THR A 637 9.64 -8.98 8.64
N CYS A 638 10.00 -10.27 8.69
CA CYS A 638 10.81 -10.95 7.68
C CYS A 638 9.94 -11.89 6.84
N GLU A 639 10.06 -11.83 5.52
CA GLU A 639 9.37 -12.72 4.58
C GLU A 639 10.16 -12.86 3.29
N SER A 640 10.23 -14.08 2.74
CA SER A 640 10.90 -14.40 1.47
C SER A 640 9.99 -15.26 0.58
N SER A 641 8.69 -14.97 0.56
CA SER A 641 7.67 -15.80 -0.11
C SER A 641 7.81 -15.81 -1.64
N ILE A 642 8.41 -14.76 -2.20
CA ILE A 642 8.85 -14.68 -3.60
C ILE A 642 9.82 -15.82 -3.93
N LEU A 643 10.93 -15.92 -3.19
CA LEU A 643 11.99 -16.91 -3.40
C LEU A 643 11.42 -18.34 -3.29
N ASN A 644 10.60 -18.57 -2.26
CA ASN A 644 9.98 -19.88 -2.02
C ASN A 644 9.03 -20.27 -3.16
N ALA A 645 8.23 -19.32 -3.66
CA ALA A 645 7.38 -19.56 -4.82
C ALA A 645 8.22 -19.86 -6.07
N TYR A 646 9.31 -19.13 -6.27
CA TYR A 646 10.26 -19.35 -7.36
C TYR A 646 10.78 -20.79 -7.42
N ILE A 647 11.38 -21.23 -6.31
CA ILE A 647 11.96 -22.57 -6.17
C ILE A 647 10.88 -23.63 -6.38
N HIS A 648 9.76 -23.52 -5.67
CA HIS A 648 8.65 -24.47 -5.80
C HIS A 648 8.13 -24.55 -7.24
N THR A 649 8.03 -23.43 -7.94
CA THR A 649 7.55 -23.35 -9.33
C THR A 649 8.53 -24.14 -10.22
N ILE A 650 9.82 -23.82 -10.18
CA ILE A 650 10.87 -24.53 -10.95
C ILE A 650 10.88 -26.04 -10.66
N GLU A 651 10.82 -26.45 -9.40
CA GLU A 651 10.85 -27.86 -9.00
C GLU A 651 9.62 -28.65 -9.48
N ASN A 652 8.45 -28.03 -9.50
CA ASN A 652 7.19 -28.68 -9.90
C ASN A 652 6.88 -28.55 -11.40
N SER A 653 7.74 -27.89 -12.16
CA SER A 653 7.61 -27.77 -13.61
C SER A 653 7.64 -29.14 -14.32
N GLU A 654 6.92 -29.29 -15.43
CA GLU A 654 6.87 -30.57 -16.17
C GLU A 654 7.56 -30.51 -17.54
N HIS A 655 7.41 -29.41 -18.28
CA HIS A 655 7.83 -29.32 -19.69
C HIS A 655 8.88 -28.26 -19.97
N TYR A 656 8.66 -27.03 -19.51
CA TYR A 656 9.64 -25.98 -19.69
C TYR A 656 9.48 -24.90 -18.62
N ILE A 657 10.50 -24.06 -18.52
CA ILE A 657 10.45 -22.76 -17.86
C ILE A 657 11.01 -21.69 -18.80
N TYR A 658 10.37 -20.53 -18.76
CA TYR A 658 10.80 -19.32 -19.44
C TYR A 658 11.02 -18.25 -18.38
N ILE A 659 12.25 -17.76 -18.29
CA ILE A 659 12.72 -16.76 -17.33
C ILE A 659 13.17 -15.55 -18.12
N GLU A 660 12.63 -14.40 -17.75
CA GLU A 660 12.96 -13.10 -18.30
C GLU A 660 13.27 -12.21 -17.08
N ASN A 661 14.56 -11.91 -16.84
CA ASN A 661 15.02 -11.22 -15.62
C ASN A 661 16.17 -10.22 -15.88
N GLN A 662 16.18 -9.08 -15.17
CA GLN A 662 17.27 -8.09 -15.25
C GLN A 662 18.60 -8.68 -14.81
N PHE A 663 18.56 -9.53 -13.80
CA PHE A 663 19.73 -10.15 -13.21
C PHE A 663 19.54 -11.66 -13.16
N PHE A 664 20.64 -12.38 -13.42
CA PHE A 664 20.69 -13.83 -13.25
C PHE A 664 21.89 -14.21 -12.40
N ILE A 665 21.77 -13.92 -11.10
CA ILE A 665 22.79 -14.16 -10.07
C ILE A 665 22.24 -15.13 -9.03
N SER A 666 22.71 -16.37 -9.10
CA SER A 666 22.29 -17.50 -8.27
C SER A 666 23.41 -18.55 -8.17
N CYS A 667 23.05 -19.79 -7.81
CA CYS A 667 23.94 -20.90 -7.51
C CYS A 667 24.71 -20.65 -6.22
N THR A 668 24.14 -21.15 -5.11
CA THR A 668 24.63 -20.87 -3.77
C THR A 668 26.04 -21.44 -3.54
N ASP A 669 26.94 -20.63 -2.96
CA ASP A 669 28.16 -21.13 -2.32
C ASP A 669 28.12 -20.98 -0.80
N LYS A 670 26.97 -20.53 -0.27
CA LYS A 670 26.73 -20.23 1.16
C LYS A 670 27.72 -19.20 1.74
N LYS A 671 28.45 -18.47 0.89
CA LYS A 671 29.48 -17.49 1.28
C LYS A 671 29.19 -16.11 0.69
N THR A 672 29.05 -16.05 -0.63
CA THR A 672 28.81 -14.82 -1.38
C THR A 672 27.41 -14.80 -1.96
N VAL A 673 26.97 -15.91 -2.58
CA VAL A 673 25.63 -16.04 -3.16
C VAL A 673 24.85 -17.07 -2.34
N TYR A 674 23.64 -16.71 -1.92
CA TYR A 674 22.85 -17.53 -1.00
C TYR A 674 21.58 -18.12 -1.60
N ASN A 675 20.99 -17.48 -2.61
CA ASN A 675 19.74 -17.94 -3.20
C ASN A 675 19.94 -19.20 -4.06
N GLU A 676 18.95 -20.09 -4.07
CA GLU A 676 19.04 -21.44 -4.64
C GLU A 676 18.24 -21.61 -5.95
N ILE A 677 17.90 -20.51 -6.63
CA ILE A 677 17.11 -20.56 -7.88
C ILE A 677 17.86 -21.33 -8.98
N GLY A 678 19.15 -21.05 -9.17
CA GLY A 678 20.02 -21.74 -10.12
C GLY A 678 20.23 -23.20 -9.75
N ASP A 679 20.29 -23.51 -8.45
CA ASP A 679 20.34 -24.88 -7.95
C ASP A 679 19.06 -25.66 -8.28
N ALA A 680 17.89 -25.05 -8.09
CA ALA A 680 16.61 -25.62 -8.48
C ALA A 680 16.53 -25.88 -9.99
N ILE A 681 17.05 -24.96 -10.82
CA ILE A 681 17.12 -25.14 -12.28
C ILE A 681 17.98 -26.36 -12.64
N VAL A 682 19.19 -26.46 -12.08
CA VAL A 682 20.09 -27.60 -12.31
C VAL A 682 19.41 -28.90 -11.89
N ASN A 683 18.88 -28.96 -10.66
CA ASN A 683 18.22 -30.15 -10.12
C ASN A 683 17.04 -30.57 -10.99
N ARG A 684 16.27 -29.61 -11.50
CA ARG A 684 15.13 -29.87 -12.38
C ARG A 684 15.54 -30.41 -13.75
N ILE A 685 16.58 -29.86 -14.37
CA ILE A 685 17.13 -30.37 -15.65
C ILE A 685 17.67 -31.79 -15.45
N LEU A 686 18.45 -32.03 -14.38
CA LEU A 686 18.99 -33.35 -14.08
C LEU A 686 17.88 -34.37 -13.79
N ARG A 687 16.78 -33.96 -13.15
CA ARG A 687 15.60 -34.82 -12.99
C ARG A 687 15.02 -35.23 -14.36
N ALA A 688 14.79 -34.27 -15.26
CA ALA A 688 14.31 -34.59 -16.61
C ALA A 688 15.26 -35.51 -17.38
N HIS A 689 16.57 -35.28 -17.27
CA HIS A 689 17.58 -36.14 -17.88
C HIS A 689 17.51 -37.58 -17.33
N ARG A 690 17.48 -37.76 -16.00
CA ARG A 690 17.32 -39.08 -15.37
C ARG A 690 16.03 -39.79 -15.78
N GLU A 691 14.93 -39.03 -15.90
CA GLU A 691 13.63 -39.54 -16.33
C GLU A 691 13.50 -39.70 -17.87
N GLN A 692 14.54 -39.36 -18.64
CA GLN A 692 14.51 -39.34 -20.11
C GLN A 692 13.34 -38.52 -20.70
N LYS A 693 12.96 -37.43 -20.00
CA LYS A 693 11.90 -36.52 -20.43
C LYS A 693 12.47 -35.29 -21.14
N LYS A 694 11.75 -34.83 -22.17
CA LYS A 694 12.08 -33.59 -22.87
C LYS A 694 11.72 -32.40 -21.99
N TYR A 695 12.71 -31.58 -21.62
CA TYR A 695 12.49 -30.42 -20.76
C TYR A 695 13.34 -29.22 -21.22
N ARG A 696 12.79 -28.00 -21.24
CA ARG A 696 13.51 -26.82 -21.76
C ARG A 696 13.58 -25.68 -20.77
N VAL A 697 14.70 -24.96 -20.76
CA VAL A 697 14.90 -23.76 -19.96
C VAL A 697 15.30 -22.63 -20.88
N PHE A 698 14.50 -21.57 -20.92
CA PHE A 698 14.79 -20.35 -21.65
C PHE A 698 15.12 -19.24 -20.65
N VAL A 699 16.29 -18.63 -20.79
CA VAL A 699 16.74 -17.52 -19.95
C VAL A 699 17.04 -16.32 -20.84
N VAL A 700 16.26 -15.25 -20.67
CA VAL A 700 16.41 -13.98 -21.36
C VAL A 700 16.86 -12.95 -20.32
N ILE A 701 18.02 -12.35 -20.57
CA ILE A 701 18.63 -11.33 -19.71
C ILE A 701 19.19 -10.20 -20.58
N PRO A 702 19.31 -8.98 -20.06
CA PRO A 702 20.00 -7.90 -20.75
C PRO A 702 21.43 -8.30 -21.15
N LEU A 703 21.85 -7.87 -22.34
CA LEU A 703 23.22 -8.11 -22.81
C LEU A 703 24.26 -7.47 -21.88
N LEU A 704 23.94 -6.28 -21.36
CA LEU A 704 24.76 -5.56 -20.41
C LEU A 704 23.90 -5.03 -19.25
N PRO A 705 24.44 -5.04 -18.02
CA PRO A 705 23.81 -4.37 -16.88
C PRO A 705 23.54 -2.90 -17.15
N GLY A 706 22.40 -2.43 -16.69
CA GLY A 706 21.93 -1.06 -16.89
C GLY A 706 22.60 -0.02 -15.99
N PHE A 707 23.88 0.26 -16.20
CA PHE A 707 24.63 1.30 -15.49
C PHE A 707 25.40 2.16 -16.49
N GLU A 708 25.66 3.42 -16.14
CA GLU A 708 26.52 4.31 -16.94
C GLU A 708 27.95 3.73 -17.01
N GLY A 709 28.53 3.74 -18.20
CA GLY A 709 29.92 3.35 -18.40
C GLY A 709 30.29 3.17 -19.86
N ASP A 710 31.52 3.55 -20.20
CA ASP A 710 32.04 3.34 -21.54
C ASP A 710 32.41 1.87 -21.77
N LEU A 711 31.73 1.26 -22.74
CA LEU A 711 31.95 -0.13 -23.13
C LEU A 711 33.29 -0.32 -23.87
N SER A 712 33.82 0.73 -24.50
CA SER A 712 35.08 0.66 -25.23
C SER A 712 36.28 0.41 -24.30
N THR A 713 36.18 0.82 -23.03
CA THR A 713 37.18 0.61 -21.98
C THR A 713 36.87 -0.61 -21.08
N GLY A 714 35.95 -1.47 -21.51
CA GLY A 714 35.52 -2.67 -20.78
C GLY A 714 34.45 -2.43 -19.72
N GLY A 715 33.80 -1.25 -19.71
CA GLY A 715 32.72 -0.89 -18.79
C GLY A 715 33.19 -0.41 -17.40
N GLY A 716 32.29 0.24 -16.67
CA GLY A 716 32.51 0.67 -15.27
C GLY A 716 32.63 -0.51 -14.29
N ASN A 717 33.21 -0.27 -13.10
CA ASN A 717 33.40 -1.31 -12.07
C ASN A 717 32.10 -2.04 -11.69
N ALA A 718 30.97 -1.32 -11.65
CA ALA A 718 29.65 -1.91 -11.38
C ALA A 718 29.24 -2.92 -12.47
N ILE A 719 29.44 -2.57 -13.76
CA ILE A 719 29.15 -3.45 -14.90
C ILE A 719 29.99 -4.72 -14.80
N LYS A 720 31.30 -4.58 -14.55
CA LYS A 720 32.24 -5.71 -14.39
C LYS A 720 31.85 -6.65 -13.25
N ALA A 721 31.47 -6.09 -12.09
CA ALA A 721 31.08 -6.86 -10.91
C ALA A 721 29.80 -7.68 -11.16
N ILE A 722 28.77 -7.07 -11.76
CA ILE A 722 27.52 -7.77 -12.09
C ILE A 722 27.78 -8.86 -13.15
N LEU A 723 28.52 -8.54 -14.22
CA LEU A 723 28.87 -9.53 -15.25
C LEU A 723 29.65 -10.71 -14.66
N HIS A 724 30.60 -10.46 -13.74
CA HIS A 724 31.33 -11.53 -13.05
C HIS A 724 30.36 -12.50 -12.36
N LEU A 725 29.40 -11.98 -11.57
CA LEU A 725 28.42 -12.80 -10.86
C LEU A 725 27.44 -13.50 -11.81
N THR A 726 27.00 -12.84 -12.89
CA THR A 726 26.15 -13.44 -13.92
C THR A 726 26.85 -14.61 -14.60
N TYR A 727 28.11 -14.43 -15.04
CA TYR A 727 28.88 -15.52 -15.63
C TYR A 727 29.20 -16.63 -14.62
N ARG A 728 29.41 -16.30 -13.34
CA ARG A 728 29.56 -17.29 -12.27
C ARG A 728 28.35 -18.21 -12.16
N THR A 729 27.14 -17.66 -12.29
CA THR A 729 25.90 -18.45 -12.28
C THR A 729 25.74 -19.27 -13.57
N MET A 730 26.02 -18.67 -14.73
CA MET A 730 25.78 -19.32 -16.02
C MET A 730 26.81 -20.41 -16.34
N CYS A 731 28.11 -20.08 -16.35
CA CYS A 731 29.11 -20.92 -17.00
C CYS A 731 30.55 -20.87 -16.44
N ARG A 732 30.83 -20.06 -15.42
CA ARG A 732 32.19 -19.92 -14.85
C ARG A 732 32.26 -20.43 -13.41
N GLY A 733 33.17 -21.37 -13.16
CA GLY A 733 33.38 -21.95 -11.84
C GLY A 733 32.52 -23.18 -11.57
N GLU A 734 32.91 -23.95 -10.54
CA GLU A 734 32.31 -25.25 -10.19
C GLU A 734 30.83 -25.18 -9.84
N HIS A 735 30.36 -24.05 -9.28
CA HIS A 735 28.96 -23.86 -8.91
C HIS A 735 28.06 -23.50 -10.09
N SER A 736 28.61 -23.19 -11.27
CA SER A 736 27.83 -22.71 -12.41
C SER A 736 26.88 -23.76 -12.97
N ILE A 737 25.76 -23.32 -13.55
CA ILE A 737 24.75 -24.21 -14.13
C ILE A 737 25.38 -25.11 -15.21
N LEU A 738 26.11 -24.53 -16.17
CA LEU A 738 26.69 -25.31 -17.27
C LEU A 738 27.78 -26.28 -16.80
N SER A 739 28.64 -25.90 -15.85
CA SER A 739 29.66 -26.80 -15.30
C SER A 739 29.02 -28.03 -14.66
N ARG A 740 28.03 -27.83 -13.78
CA ARG A 740 27.32 -28.92 -13.09
C ARG A 740 26.53 -29.82 -14.04
N LEU A 741 25.92 -29.26 -15.07
CA LEU A 741 25.24 -30.05 -16.09
C LEU A 741 26.24 -30.87 -16.91
N SER A 742 27.36 -30.27 -17.34
CA SER A 742 28.38 -30.96 -18.14
C SER A 742 29.03 -32.14 -17.41
N GLU A 743 29.25 -32.01 -16.10
CA GLU A 743 29.78 -33.08 -15.24
C GLU A 743 28.79 -34.25 -15.13
N ALA A 744 27.49 -33.97 -15.01
CA ALA A 744 26.48 -34.99 -14.78
C ALA A 744 25.96 -35.67 -16.06
N THR A 745 25.99 -35.00 -17.22
CA THR A 745 25.40 -35.54 -18.47
C THR A 745 26.41 -35.87 -19.57
N GLY A 746 27.67 -35.46 -19.44
CA GLY A 746 28.66 -35.53 -20.53
C GLY A 746 28.38 -34.51 -21.64
N THR A 747 29.38 -34.25 -22.50
CA THR A 747 29.33 -33.22 -23.56
C THR A 747 28.40 -33.54 -24.74
N ARG A 748 27.76 -34.72 -24.75
CA ARG A 748 26.85 -35.15 -25.81
C ARG A 748 25.57 -35.72 -25.18
N TYR A 749 24.42 -35.24 -25.65
CA TYR A 749 23.07 -35.69 -25.31
C TYR A 749 22.44 -35.14 -24.03
N LEU A 750 22.13 -33.84 -24.04
CA LEU A 750 20.98 -33.38 -23.26
C LEU A 750 19.71 -33.48 -24.14
N HIS A 751 18.75 -34.34 -23.76
CA HIS A 751 17.34 -34.22 -24.18
C HIS A 751 16.67 -32.92 -23.66
N CYS A 752 17.45 -32.09 -22.96
CA CYS A 752 17.09 -30.79 -22.42
C CYS A 752 17.94 -29.71 -23.07
N SER A 753 17.34 -28.58 -23.45
CA SER A 753 18.11 -27.44 -23.97
C SER A 753 17.99 -26.25 -23.01
N LEU A 754 19.15 -25.65 -22.70
CA LEU A 754 19.25 -24.38 -22.02
C LEU A 754 19.66 -23.34 -23.07
N HIS A 755 18.80 -22.37 -23.31
CA HIS A 755 19.09 -21.27 -24.23
C HIS A 755 19.21 -19.98 -23.45
N PHE A 756 20.38 -19.35 -23.54
CA PHE A 756 20.56 -17.95 -23.17
C PHE A 756 20.30 -17.11 -24.41
N HIS A 757 19.38 -16.17 -24.32
CA HIS A 757 19.12 -15.22 -25.40
C HIS A 757 19.41 -13.81 -24.92
N SER A 758 20.13 -13.04 -25.75
CA SER A 758 20.26 -11.60 -25.64
C SER A 758 19.64 -11.01 -26.90
N SER A 759 18.61 -10.16 -26.76
CA SER A 759 17.93 -9.57 -27.91
C SER A 759 18.73 -8.39 -28.48
N LEU A 760 18.96 -8.41 -29.79
CA LEU A 760 19.39 -7.28 -30.62
C LEU A 760 18.33 -7.16 -31.71
N LEU A 761 17.45 -6.17 -31.62
CA LEU A 761 16.54 -5.82 -32.70
C LEU A 761 17.23 -4.77 -33.56
N PHE A 762 17.67 -5.15 -34.76
CA PHE A 762 18.00 -4.20 -35.82
C PHE A 762 17.42 -4.64 -37.15
N THR A 763 16.83 -3.67 -37.86
CA THR A 763 16.88 -3.60 -39.32
C THR A 763 17.36 -2.21 -39.73
N SER A 764 18.51 -2.22 -40.42
CA SER A 764 19.05 -1.32 -41.46
C SER A 764 19.07 0.21 -41.31
N CYS A 765 20.27 0.74 -41.61
CA CYS A 765 20.62 2.11 -42.02
C CYS A 765 20.73 3.18 -40.93
N LEU A 766 21.70 3.01 -40.04
CA LEU A 766 22.76 3.99 -39.75
C LEU A 766 23.85 3.26 -38.96
N ASN A 767 25.13 3.60 -39.16
CA ASN A 767 26.27 3.05 -38.41
C ASN A 767 26.10 3.32 -36.90
N ILE A 768 25.40 2.44 -36.19
CA ILE A 768 25.24 2.50 -34.73
C ILE A 768 25.75 1.17 -34.18
N HIS A 769 27.04 1.17 -33.82
CA HIS A 769 27.62 0.11 -33.02
C HIS A 769 27.08 0.22 -31.59
N VAL A 770 26.45 -0.87 -31.14
CA VAL A 770 25.93 -1.15 -29.79
C VAL A 770 24.53 -0.58 -29.49
N ALA A 771 23.51 -1.42 -29.65
CA ALA A 771 22.23 -1.28 -28.95
C ALA A 771 22.12 -2.42 -27.92
N VAL A 772 21.90 -2.06 -26.67
CA VAL A 772 21.60 -2.97 -25.56
C VAL A 772 20.19 -2.61 -25.13
N CYS A 773 19.23 -3.53 -25.18
CA CYS A 773 17.99 -3.35 -24.43
C CYS A 773 18.30 -3.56 -22.94
N VAL A 774 17.99 -2.57 -22.10
CA VAL A 774 17.95 -2.82 -20.66
C VAL A 774 16.56 -3.25 -20.32
N GLU A 775 16.51 -4.45 -19.77
CA GLU A 775 15.28 -5.09 -19.39
C GLU A 775 15.25 -5.17 -17.86
N ARG A 776 14.37 -4.40 -17.22
CA ARG A 776 14.05 -4.57 -15.80
C ARG A 776 12.87 -5.51 -15.77
N TYR A 777 12.94 -6.57 -14.98
CA TYR A 777 11.79 -7.46 -14.89
C TYR A 777 11.38 -7.66 -13.47
N VAL A 778 10.07 -7.69 -13.38
CA VAL A 778 9.44 -8.65 -12.55
C VAL A 778 9.44 -10.02 -13.24
N ASP A 779 10.20 -10.91 -12.63
CA ASP A 779 10.18 -12.35 -12.69
C ASP A 779 8.97 -13.02 -13.41
N ARG A 780 9.26 -14.01 -14.26
CA ARG A 780 8.28 -14.92 -14.86
C ARG A 780 8.81 -16.33 -14.75
N VAL A 781 7.97 -17.27 -14.31
CA VAL A 781 8.16 -18.70 -14.57
C VAL A 781 6.86 -19.23 -15.14
N HIS A 782 6.87 -19.55 -16.43
CA HIS A 782 5.73 -20.22 -17.08
C HIS A 782 5.73 -21.73 -16.81
N HIS A 783 4.55 -22.28 -16.51
CA HIS A 783 4.27 -23.71 -16.62
C HIS A 783 2.98 -23.95 -17.42
N THR A 784 3.02 -24.96 -18.28
CA THR A 784 1.84 -25.65 -18.80
C THR A 784 1.62 -26.92 -18.00
N LEU A 785 0.53 -26.97 -17.24
CA LEU A 785 -0.18 -28.20 -16.88
C LEU A 785 -1.42 -28.22 -17.79
N TRP A 786 -1.70 -29.31 -18.52
CA TRP A 786 -2.96 -29.43 -19.28
C TRP A 786 -3.73 -30.69 -18.88
N PRO A 787 -5.09 -30.64 -18.86
CA PRO A 787 -5.95 -30.23 -19.98
C PRO A 787 -6.83 -28.97 -19.77
N GLN A 788 -7.14 -28.36 -20.91
CA GLN A 788 -7.96 -27.20 -21.33
C GLN A 788 -8.55 -26.10 -20.41
N ASN A 789 -8.43 -26.05 -19.07
CA ASN A 789 -9.18 -25.04 -18.28
C ASN A 789 -8.41 -24.22 -17.23
N THR A 790 -7.09 -24.09 -17.32
CA THR A 790 -6.32 -23.29 -16.34
C THR A 790 -5.25 -22.43 -17.01
N LEU A 791 -5.35 -21.10 -16.85
CA LEU A 791 -4.35 -20.13 -17.32
C LEU A 791 -2.97 -20.42 -16.70
N PRO A 792 -1.86 -20.17 -17.42
CA PRO A 792 -0.50 -20.39 -16.90
C PRO A 792 -0.25 -19.57 -15.63
N ALA A 793 0.45 -20.15 -14.65
CA ALA A 793 0.90 -19.43 -13.47
C ALA A 793 1.86 -18.31 -13.88
N LEU A 794 1.61 -17.09 -13.39
CA LEU A 794 2.43 -15.89 -13.61
C LEU A 794 2.90 -15.40 -12.24
N THR A 795 4.18 -15.53 -11.94
CA THR A 795 4.76 -15.09 -10.66
C THR A 795 5.44 -13.76 -10.85
N VAL A 796 4.70 -12.66 -10.73
CA VAL A 796 5.21 -11.29 -10.86
C VAL A 796 5.98 -10.92 -9.57
N THR A 797 7.31 -11.06 -9.54
CA THR A 797 8.16 -10.70 -8.39
C THR A 797 9.28 -9.69 -8.68
N CYS A 798 9.44 -8.68 -7.81
CA CYS A 798 10.48 -7.65 -7.94
C CYS A 798 11.73 -8.10 -7.15
N HIS A 799 12.77 -8.56 -7.84
CA HIS A 799 14.01 -9.03 -7.20
C HIS A 799 15.24 -8.23 -7.62
N ARG A 800 16.06 -7.88 -6.63
CA ARG A 800 17.49 -7.63 -6.79
C ARG A 800 18.20 -8.83 -6.16
N ALA A 801 19.33 -9.26 -6.72
CA ALA A 801 20.11 -10.38 -6.21
C ALA A 801 20.30 -10.27 -4.68
N HIS A 802 19.71 -11.20 -3.93
CA HIS A 802 19.83 -11.28 -2.48
C HIS A 802 21.27 -11.69 -2.11
N LEU A 803 22.10 -10.71 -1.73
CA LEU A 803 23.29 -10.92 -0.90
C LEU A 803 22.86 -10.84 0.59
N CYS A 804 21.92 -11.68 1.01
CA CYS A 804 21.48 -11.68 2.41
C CYS A 804 22.38 -12.64 3.20
N PRO A 805 23.26 -12.18 4.12
CA PRO A 805 23.77 -13.08 5.13
C PRO A 805 22.59 -13.44 6.03
N GLN A 806 22.17 -14.71 6.03
CA GLN A 806 21.39 -15.23 7.14
C GLN A 806 22.22 -15.02 8.41
N GLN A 807 21.83 -14.06 9.25
CA GLN A 807 22.31 -14.06 10.62
C GLN A 807 21.68 -15.26 11.31
N ASP A 808 22.56 -16.20 11.67
CA ASP A 808 22.29 -17.30 12.57
C ASP A 808 21.61 -16.75 13.85
N PRO A 809 20.38 -17.18 14.17
CA PRO A 809 19.67 -16.72 15.36
C PRO A 809 20.32 -17.17 16.69
N HIS A 810 21.46 -17.89 16.65
CA HIS A 810 22.18 -18.37 17.82
C HIS A 810 23.45 -17.61 18.22
N ARG A 811 23.78 -16.46 17.59
CA ARG A 811 24.82 -15.56 18.14
C ARG A 811 24.20 -14.44 18.97
N ARG A 812 24.37 -14.61 20.30
CA ARG A 812 23.86 -13.86 21.46
C ARG A 812 23.74 -12.35 21.31
#